data_AF-A0A0G4LID3-F1
#
_entry.id   AF-A0A0G4LID3-F1
#
_cell.length_a   1.000
_cell.length_b   1.000
_cell.length_c   1.000
_cell.angle_alpha   90.00
_cell.angle_beta   90.00
_cell.angle_gamma   90.00
#
_symmetry.space_group_name_H-M   'P 1'
#
loop_
_entity.id
_entity.type
_entity.pdbx_description
1 polymer ?
#
loop_
_entity_poly.entity_id
_entity_poly.type
_entity_poly.pdbx_seq_one_letter_code
_entity_poly.pdbx_strand_id
1 'polypeptide(L)'
;RIELAEVEHHLRGKLPSSVKIAAEVIKPGGTEPTLVAFIVEQASAASDDGEGDLTTLSAELHQIVAEIDTALGAEIPRYMVPSSYIPLRKMPSLVSGKIDRKRLRELGSSMSREEVARLRAVSAENTAPQSDMEKALHRSWVKILGTASEIGLQDSFFALGGDSLRAMRLVAAARDEGIVLTVANIFNCPTLKDMAATATTASQETQEAVEPFSLLDKNWTREAASADVAKLCEIEEATVEDVYPCTPLQEALMALSAKVKEAYVAQRVVDLDDAAMADKLKSAFDTAATDCPILRTRIVQVPQHGLVQVVVNERIAWHIGDDLQGYLVKDRNEAMDLGKPLVRYALITSPESSKVYFVLTMHHALYDGWSMPLVVDRVNKAYDGQKVQRPAEFKNFIRYLNAVSREEGETFWRERLQGANGPQFPALPYEGYQTQADSLLEIHVPLSGRPASNTTVATVIRGAWAYVASRYSATTDVVFGETLTGRNAALRGAEEIEGPMITTIPFRVQIHDESSVAEYLQEIQDLTAQQIPYEHTGLQHIRRLSPDAYEACELRTGLVLHPSAEGEAQPNTAVYPADRLVPAGDSEAAQEALKFNTYALMLVCALDSKGFSVMASFDSNTVQKSLMERALDQFARVATQLCEMTDAPIRDLRYLTNDDQVDLWRASIKNPQSVQDKYPETRAVWIVDPQDSTRLAPLEALGELV
;
A
#
# COMPACT_ATOMS: atom_id res chain seq x y z
N ARG A 1 -8.62 28.06 -11.36
CA ARG A 1 -8.74 29.13 -12.39
C ARG A 1 -7.37 29.79 -12.44
N ILE A 2 -6.64 29.69 -13.55
CA ILE A 2 -5.23 30.14 -13.63
C ILE A 2 -5.19 31.61 -14.04
N GLU A 3 -4.49 32.45 -13.27
CA GLU A 3 -4.27 33.86 -13.58
C GLU A 3 -3.08 34.00 -14.53
N LEU A 4 -3.35 34.03 -15.85
CA LEU A 4 -2.30 34.07 -16.89
C LEU A 4 -1.37 35.28 -16.77
N ALA A 5 -1.85 36.40 -16.23
CA ALA A 5 -1.05 37.61 -16.03
C ALA A 5 0.04 37.42 -14.95
N GLU A 6 -0.22 36.59 -13.95
CA GLU A 6 0.73 36.23 -12.90
C GLU A 6 1.84 35.35 -13.46
N VAL A 7 1.48 34.31 -14.22
CA VAL A 7 2.43 33.45 -14.94
C VAL A 7 3.37 34.30 -15.83
N GLU A 8 2.80 35.24 -16.59
CA GLU A 8 3.59 36.17 -17.40
C GLU A 8 4.47 37.12 -16.56
N HIS A 9 4.06 37.50 -15.36
CA HIS A 9 4.87 38.36 -14.49
C HIS A 9 6.15 37.64 -14.05
N HIS A 10 6.02 36.40 -13.55
CA HIS A 10 7.16 35.59 -13.12
C HIS A 10 8.09 35.24 -14.29
N LEU A 11 7.52 34.88 -15.45
CA LEU A 11 8.31 34.62 -16.65
C LEU A 11 9.11 35.84 -17.12
N ARG A 12 8.55 37.06 -17.06
CA ARG A 12 9.29 38.30 -17.39
C ARG A 12 10.45 38.58 -16.43
N GLY A 13 10.35 38.12 -15.18
CA GLY A 13 11.42 38.28 -14.19
C GLY A 13 12.64 37.39 -14.46
N LYS A 14 12.45 36.28 -15.20
CA LYS A 14 13.50 35.27 -15.48
C LYS A 14 14.01 35.31 -16.92
N LEU A 15 13.24 35.85 -17.87
CA LEU A 15 13.64 35.98 -19.27
C LEU A 15 14.28 37.35 -19.57
N PRO A 16 15.19 37.44 -20.55
CA PRO A 16 15.76 38.71 -20.99
C PRO A 16 14.69 39.71 -21.43
N SER A 17 14.91 41.01 -21.19
CA SER A 17 13.98 42.09 -21.56
C SER A 17 13.72 42.22 -23.07
N SER A 18 14.56 41.62 -23.90
CA SER A 18 14.42 41.50 -25.35
C SER A 18 13.35 40.50 -25.80
N VAL A 19 12.81 39.70 -24.87
CA VAL A 19 11.86 38.62 -25.14
C VAL A 19 10.42 39.06 -24.86
N LYS A 20 9.52 38.90 -25.84
CA LYS A 20 8.08 39.08 -25.62
C LYS A 20 7.45 37.75 -25.26
N ILE A 21 6.54 37.76 -24.29
CA ILE A 21 5.85 36.56 -23.84
C ILE A 21 4.34 36.75 -23.69
N ALA A 22 3.60 35.65 -23.86
CA ALA A 22 2.18 35.54 -23.55
C ALA A 22 1.85 34.12 -23.04
N ALA A 23 1.27 34.00 -21.85
CA ALA A 23 0.81 32.72 -21.33
C ALA A 23 -0.64 32.48 -21.78
N GLU A 24 -0.97 31.25 -22.18
CA GLU A 24 -2.32 30.92 -22.63
C GLU A 24 -2.63 29.42 -22.43
N VAL A 25 -3.91 29.09 -22.25
CA VAL A 25 -4.36 27.70 -22.17
C VAL A 25 -4.85 27.27 -23.56
N ILE A 26 -4.20 26.24 -24.11
CA ILE A 26 -4.51 25.67 -25.43
C ILE A 26 -5.07 24.26 -25.30
N LYS A 27 -5.65 23.70 -26.38
CA LYS A 27 -6.12 22.31 -26.43
C LYS A 27 -5.48 21.59 -27.64
N PRO A 28 -4.24 21.10 -27.51
CA PRO A 28 -3.56 20.41 -28.61
C PRO A 28 -4.37 19.20 -29.04
N GLY A 29 -4.68 19.06 -30.34
CA GLY A 29 -5.51 17.96 -30.84
C GLY A 29 -6.97 17.91 -30.31
N GLY A 30 -7.44 18.95 -29.59
CA GLY A 30 -8.83 19.10 -29.17
C GLY A 30 -9.26 18.40 -27.86
N THR A 31 -8.34 17.78 -27.12
CA THR A 31 -8.69 16.95 -25.95
C THR A 31 -8.50 17.68 -24.61
N GLU A 32 -7.25 17.79 -24.14
CA GLU A 32 -6.91 18.27 -22.80
C GLU A 32 -6.48 19.76 -22.80
N PRO A 33 -6.92 20.57 -21.82
CA PRO A 33 -6.41 21.92 -21.64
C PRO A 33 -4.97 21.90 -21.12
N THR A 34 -4.08 22.63 -21.79
CA THR A 34 -2.65 22.66 -21.52
C THR A 34 -2.17 24.11 -21.41
N LEU A 35 -1.56 24.50 -20.29
CA LEU A 35 -0.96 25.81 -20.12
C LEU A 35 0.38 25.88 -20.86
N VAL A 36 0.52 26.84 -21.77
CA VAL A 36 1.75 27.07 -22.55
C VAL A 36 2.15 28.55 -22.50
N ALA A 37 3.42 28.84 -22.75
CA ALA A 37 3.93 30.19 -22.91
C ALA A 37 4.46 30.41 -24.33
N PHE A 38 3.90 31.37 -25.05
CA PHE A 38 4.39 31.78 -26.37
C PHE A 38 5.50 32.81 -26.20
N ILE A 39 6.62 32.61 -26.88
CA ILE A 39 7.85 33.41 -26.72
C ILE A 39 8.30 33.97 -28.07
N VAL A 40 8.71 35.25 -28.12
CA VAL A 40 9.31 35.88 -29.31
C VAL A 40 10.62 36.53 -28.94
N GLU A 41 11.70 36.11 -29.59
CA GLU A 41 13.04 36.67 -29.43
C GLU A 41 13.27 37.80 -30.46
N GLN A 42 13.42 39.04 -30.01
CA GLN A 42 13.50 40.19 -30.93
C GLN A 42 14.80 40.27 -31.75
N ALA A 43 15.86 39.55 -31.36
CA ALA A 43 17.18 39.66 -31.98
C ALA A 43 17.37 38.77 -33.24
N SER A 44 16.49 37.79 -33.49
CA SER A 44 16.64 36.79 -34.56
C SER A 44 15.80 37.07 -35.81
N ALA A 45 15.07 38.18 -35.87
CA ALA A 45 14.15 38.50 -36.98
C ALA A 45 14.82 38.78 -38.34
N ALA A 46 16.14 38.57 -38.47
CA ALA A 46 16.93 38.97 -39.63
C ALA A 46 17.44 37.83 -40.52
N SER A 47 17.17 36.54 -40.24
CA SER A 47 17.82 35.47 -41.01
C SER A 47 17.06 34.14 -41.13
N ASP A 48 15.75 34.13 -41.36
CA ASP A 48 15.04 32.88 -41.71
C ASP A 48 13.85 33.11 -42.69
N ASP A 49 14.08 32.81 -43.97
CA ASP A 49 13.14 32.95 -45.11
C ASP A 49 12.14 31.75 -45.21
N GLY A 50 11.74 31.15 -44.09
CA GLY A 50 10.76 30.04 -44.11
C GLY A 50 9.30 30.51 -44.16
N GLU A 51 8.38 29.72 -44.72
CA GLU A 51 6.93 29.94 -44.57
C GLU A 51 6.44 29.34 -43.22
N GLY A 52 5.90 30.17 -42.30
CA GLY A 52 5.31 29.69 -41.03
C GLY A 52 5.37 30.71 -39.87
N ASP A 53 4.55 30.49 -38.83
CA ASP A 53 4.48 31.35 -37.62
C ASP A 53 5.50 30.94 -36.51
N LEU A 54 6.02 29.70 -36.56
CA LEU A 54 6.96 29.13 -35.59
C LEU A 54 8.43 29.40 -36.00
N THR A 55 9.33 29.43 -35.02
CA THR A 55 10.78 29.59 -35.20
C THR A 55 11.56 28.71 -34.23
N THR A 56 12.89 28.66 -34.35
CA THR A 56 13.77 28.13 -33.30
C THR A 56 14.26 29.25 -32.38
N LEU A 57 14.49 28.94 -31.10
CA LEU A 57 15.13 29.85 -30.14
C LEU A 57 16.65 29.91 -30.38
N SER A 58 17.30 31.03 -30.03
CA SER A 58 18.76 31.08 -29.94
C SER A 58 19.28 30.10 -28.87
N ALA A 59 20.52 29.63 -29.00
CA ALA A 59 21.14 28.72 -28.02
C ALA A 59 21.18 29.33 -26.60
N GLU A 60 21.30 30.65 -26.49
CA GLU A 60 21.33 31.39 -25.22
C GLU A 60 19.95 31.41 -24.55
N LEU A 61 18.90 31.76 -25.31
CA LEU A 61 17.53 31.78 -24.78
C LEU A 61 17.02 30.36 -24.50
N HIS A 62 17.49 29.39 -25.26
CA HIS A 62 17.20 27.99 -25.07
C HIS A 62 17.69 27.47 -23.72
N GLN A 63 18.93 27.79 -23.32
CA GLN A 63 19.47 27.43 -22.00
C GLN A 63 18.66 28.07 -20.86
N ILE A 64 18.27 29.34 -21.02
CA ILE A 64 17.49 30.06 -20.00
C ILE A 64 16.11 29.41 -19.81
N VAL A 65 15.44 29.06 -20.91
CA VAL A 65 14.14 28.38 -20.87
C VAL A 65 14.26 26.98 -20.26
N ALA A 66 15.41 26.31 -20.38
CA ALA A 66 15.59 24.99 -19.79
C ALA A 66 15.68 25.01 -18.26
N GLU A 67 16.25 26.08 -17.69
CA GLU A 67 16.40 26.24 -16.24
C GLU A 67 15.20 26.95 -15.59
N ILE A 68 14.28 27.48 -16.40
CA ILE A 68 13.19 28.33 -15.94
C ILE A 68 12.14 27.56 -15.15
N ASP A 69 11.90 26.28 -15.46
CA ASP A 69 10.86 25.48 -14.79
C ASP A 69 11.22 25.21 -13.32
N THR A 70 12.50 24.94 -13.04
CA THR A 70 13.01 24.79 -11.67
C THR A 70 12.97 26.12 -10.93
N ALA A 71 13.32 27.23 -11.59
CA ALA A 71 13.29 28.55 -10.98
C ALA A 71 11.85 29.06 -10.72
N LEU A 72 10.89 28.73 -11.60
CA LEU A 72 9.48 29.06 -11.43
C LEU A 72 8.82 28.18 -10.38
N GLY A 73 9.12 26.88 -10.34
CA GLY A 73 8.58 25.97 -9.33
C GLY A 73 8.95 26.34 -7.88
N ALA A 74 9.96 27.18 -7.68
CA ALA A 74 10.32 27.74 -6.39
C ALA A 74 9.53 29.02 -6.00
N GLU A 75 8.87 29.67 -6.96
CA GLU A 75 8.18 30.95 -6.76
C GLU A 75 6.66 30.88 -7.01
N ILE A 76 6.21 29.93 -7.83
CA ILE A 76 4.80 29.71 -8.17
C ILE A 76 4.44 28.22 -8.11
N PRO A 77 3.17 27.89 -7.81
CA PRO A 77 2.69 26.51 -7.82
C PRO A 77 2.93 25.80 -9.18
N ARG A 78 3.19 24.48 -9.15
CA ARG A 78 3.58 23.71 -10.34
C ARG A 78 2.57 23.78 -11.50
N TYR A 79 1.27 23.93 -11.20
CA TYR A 79 0.23 24.10 -12.23
C TYR A 79 0.24 25.47 -12.94
N MET A 80 0.90 26.47 -12.36
CA MET A 80 1.12 27.77 -12.97
C MET A 80 2.39 27.81 -13.83
N VAL A 81 3.26 26.78 -13.72
CA VAL A 81 4.43 26.62 -14.58
C VAL A 81 3.95 26.15 -15.96
N PRO A 82 4.25 26.88 -17.05
CA PRO A 82 3.88 26.45 -18.40
C PRO A 82 4.46 25.08 -18.72
N SER A 83 3.63 24.19 -19.25
CA SER A 83 4.06 22.84 -19.64
C SER A 83 4.93 22.81 -20.90
N SER A 84 4.97 23.90 -21.67
CA SER A 84 5.78 24.05 -22.88
C SER A 84 5.96 25.53 -23.23
N TYR A 85 7.09 25.83 -23.88
CA TYR A 85 7.45 27.16 -24.37
C TYR A 85 7.46 27.16 -25.90
N ILE A 86 6.55 27.91 -26.52
CA ILE A 86 6.31 27.88 -27.97
C ILE A 86 6.99 29.10 -28.62
N PRO A 87 8.09 28.92 -29.36
CA PRO A 87 8.77 30.01 -30.07
C PRO A 87 7.96 30.47 -31.28
N LEU A 88 7.65 31.77 -31.33
CA LEU A 88 7.00 32.46 -32.43
C LEU A 88 7.96 33.44 -33.10
N ARG A 89 7.83 33.62 -34.42
CA ARG A 89 8.56 34.67 -35.14
C ARG A 89 8.10 36.07 -34.76
N LYS A 90 6.79 36.23 -34.57
CA LYS A 90 6.18 37.51 -34.19
C LYS A 90 4.95 37.26 -33.33
N MET A 91 4.80 38.09 -32.28
CA MET A 91 3.63 38.01 -31.41
C MET A 91 2.40 38.49 -32.19
N PRO A 92 1.34 37.68 -32.33
CA PRO A 92 0.10 38.11 -32.96
C PRO A 92 -0.49 39.31 -32.22
N SER A 93 -0.89 40.35 -32.97
CA SER A 93 -1.41 41.59 -32.40
C SER A 93 -2.65 42.06 -33.15
N LEU A 94 -3.64 42.55 -32.43
CA LEU A 94 -4.81 43.24 -32.97
C LEU A 94 -4.41 44.60 -33.54
N VAL A 95 -5.29 45.22 -34.34
CA VAL A 95 -5.12 46.60 -34.87
C VAL A 95 -4.90 47.64 -33.75
N SER A 96 -5.35 47.35 -32.53
CA SER A 96 -5.15 48.17 -31.33
C SER A 96 -3.76 48.05 -30.69
N GLY A 97 -2.88 47.18 -31.20
CA GLY A 97 -1.56 46.88 -30.63
C GLY A 97 -1.58 45.90 -29.45
N LYS A 98 -2.76 45.42 -29.03
CA LYS A 98 -2.90 44.38 -27.99
C LYS A 98 -2.62 42.98 -28.55
N ILE A 99 -2.15 42.06 -27.72
CA ILE A 99 -1.89 40.65 -28.09
C ILE A 99 -3.20 39.98 -28.53
N ASP A 100 -3.17 39.31 -29.69
CA ASP A 100 -4.29 38.53 -30.21
C ASP A 100 -4.30 37.12 -29.61
N ARG A 101 -4.87 37.00 -28.40
CA ARG A 101 -5.03 35.73 -27.67
C ARG A 101 -5.95 34.73 -28.38
N LYS A 102 -6.85 35.19 -29.27
CA LYS A 102 -7.69 34.28 -30.04
C LYS A 102 -6.83 33.55 -31.07
N ARG A 103 -5.96 34.29 -31.76
CA ARG A 103 -5.02 33.69 -32.72
C ARG A 103 -4.03 32.74 -32.07
N LEU A 104 -3.52 33.05 -30.88
CA LEU A 104 -2.64 32.15 -30.12
C LEU A 104 -3.32 30.82 -29.76
N ARG A 105 -4.60 30.86 -29.36
CA ARG A 105 -5.37 29.63 -29.09
C ARG A 105 -5.64 28.82 -30.35
N GLU A 106 -5.94 29.46 -31.47
CA GLU A 106 -6.10 28.79 -32.76
C GLU A 106 -4.79 28.09 -33.18
N LEU A 107 -3.65 28.79 -33.04
CA LEU A 107 -2.32 28.23 -33.31
C LEU A 107 -2.04 27.01 -32.43
N GLY A 108 -2.14 27.15 -31.11
CA GLY A 108 -1.89 26.03 -30.20
C GLY A 108 -2.87 24.87 -30.35
N SER A 109 -4.12 25.11 -30.76
CA SER A 109 -5.10 24.04 -31.00
C SER A 109 -4.88 23.32 -32.34
N SER A 110 -4.24 23.98 -33.31
CA SER A 110 -3.85 23.36 -34.58
C SER A 110 -2.61 22.46 -34.50
N MET A 111 -1.88 22.53 -33.38
CA MET A 111 -0.72 21.69 -33.11
C MET A 111 -1.15 20.31 -32.60
N SER A 112 -0.42 19.28 -33.03
CA SER A 112 -0.53 17.93 -32.46
C SER A 112 0.10 17.87 -31.06
N ARG A 113 -0.34 16.92 -30.25
CA ARG A 113 0.22 16.69 -28.90
C ARG A 113 1.71 16.37 -28.97
N GLU A 114 2.13 15.65 -30.00
CA GLU A 114 3.53 15.29 -30.27
C GLU A 114 4.40 16.51 -30.60
N GLU A 115 3.87 17.50 -31.32
CA GLU A 115 4.58 18.76 -31.60
C GLU A 115 4.78 19.59 -30.34
N VAL A 116 3.75 19.69 -29.50
CA VAL A 116 3.84 20.40 -28.21
C VAL A 116 4.80 19.67 -27.26
N ALA A 117 4.75 18.32 -27.22
CA ALA A 117 5.67 17.51 -26.43
C ALA A 117 7.12 17.60 -26.91
N ARG A 118 7.38 17.69 -28.22
CA ARG A 118 8.73 17.95 -28.76
C ARG A 118 9.28 19.30 -28.34
N LEU A 119 8.43 20.31 -28.20
CA LEU A 119 8.81 21.63 -27.69
C LEU A 119 9.08 21.62 -26.17
N ARG A 120 8.51 20.64 -25.44
CA ARG A 120 8.84 20.35 -24.02
C ARG A 120 10.16 19.59 -23.86
N ALA A 121 10.45 18.65 -24.77
CA ALA A 121 11.68 17.83 -24.79
C ALA A 121 12.97 18.65 -25.05
N VAL A 122 12.80 19.92 -25.34
CA VAL A 122 13.83 20.89 -25.70
C VAL A 122 14.16 21.77 -24.47
N SER A 123 13.24 21.90 -23.50
CA SER A 123 13.44 22.66 -22.24
C SER A 123 13.72 21.80 -21.00
N ALA A 124 13.19 20.58 -20.89
CA ALA A 124 13.79 19.62 -19.97
C ALA A 124 14.82 18.85 -20.78
N GLU A 125 16.10 18.91 -20.43
CA GLU A 125 17.00 17.84 -20.84
C GLU A 125 16.36 16.52 -20.38
N ASN A 126 15.68 15.85 -21.31
CA ASN A 126 15.40 14.44 -21.24
C ASN A 126 16.75 13.76 -21.49
N THR A 127 17.72 14.05 -20.62
CA THR A 127 19.09 13.57 -20.74
C THR A 127 18.99 12.08 -20.62
N ALA A 128 19.35 11.39 -21.70
CA ALA A 128 19.44 9.95 -21.68
C ALA A 128 20.34 9.53 -20.51
N PRO A 129 20.05 8.39 -19.84
CA PRO A 129 20.89 7.84 -18.78
C PRO A 129 22.38 7.89 -19.14
N GLN A 130 23.18 8.62 -18.37
CA GLN A 130 24.58 8.88 -18.67
C GLN A 130 25.48 7.85 -18.00
N SER A 131 25.29 7.61 -16.70
CA SER A 131 26.05 6.64 -15.93
C SER A 131 25.60 5.20 -16.17
N ASP A 132 26.47 4.23 -15.89
CA ASP A 132 26.12 2.81 -16.04
C ASP A 132 25.03 2.39 -15.05
N MET A 133 25.02 2.99 -13.85
CA MET A 133 23.96 2.80 -12.85
C MET A 133 22.62 3.34 -13.34
N GLU A 134 22.58 4.56 -13.88
CA GLU A 134 21.35 5.13 -14.46
C GLU A 134 20.82 4.27 -15.60
N LYS A 135 21.69 3.76 -16.50
CA LYS A 135 21.30 2.90 -17.61
C LYS A 135 20.73 1.57 -17.12
N ALA A 136 21.35 0.97 -16.11
CA ALA A 136 20.90 -0.30 -15.54
C ALA A 136 19.55 -0.12 -14.82
N LEU A 137 19.44 0.90 -13.99
CA LEU A 137 18.20 1.22 -13.30
C LEU A 137 17.07 1.59 -14.28
N HIS A 138 17.38 2.33 -15.35
CA HIS A 138 16.43 2.63 -16.42
C HIS A 138 15.90 1.36 -17.10
N ARG A 139 16.74 0.36 -17.40
CA ARG A 139 16.29 -0.92 -17.95
C ARG A 139 15.34 -1.64 -17.00
N SER A 140 15.68 -1.66 -15.71
CA SER A 140 14.82 -2.23 -14.67
C SER A 140 13.48 -1.47 -14.56
N TRP A 141 13.47 -0.13 -14.63
CA TRP A 141 12.23 0.66 -14.66
C TRP A 141 11.36 0.35 -15.87
N VAL A 142 11.96 0.28 -17.07
CA VAL A 142 11.25 -0.07 -18.30
C VAL A 142 10.61 -1.45 -18.21
N LYS A 143 11.30 -2.44 -17.62
CA LYS A 143 10.77 -3.80 -17.40
C LYS A 143 9.54 -3.81 -16.49
N ILE A 144 9.52 -2.97 -15.45
CA ILE A 144 8.45 -2.97 -14.44
C ILE A 144 7.28 -2.05 -14.82
N LEU A 145 7.55 -0.90 -15.42
CA LEU A 145 6.54 0.12 -15.74
C LEU A 145 5.98 -0.01 -17.17
N GLY A 146 6.66 -0.76 -18.05
CA GLY A 146 6.17 -1.12 -19.39
C GLY A 146 6.28 -0.02 -20.46
N THR A 147 6.77 1.18 -20.12
CA THR A 147 6.91 2.32 -21.06
C THR A 147 8.37 2.50 -21.49
N ALA A 148 8.76 1.84 -22.59
CA ALA A 148 10.17 1.77 -23.03
C ALA A 148 10.74 3.06 -23.65
N SER A 149 9.92 4.07 -23.96
CA SER A 149 10.33 5.13 -24.91
C SER A 149 10.44 6.55 -24.32
N GLU A 150 10.02 6.78 -23.07
CA GLU A 150 9.82 8.16 -22.56
C GLU A 150 10.31 8.42 -21.13
N ILE A 151 10.94 7.45 -20.44
CA ILE A 151 11.37 7.65 -19.05
C ILE A 151 12.61 8.55 -18.99
N GLY A 152 12.43 9.77 -18.51
CA GLY A 152 13.49 10.73 -18.24
C GLY A 152 14.17 10.54 -16.89
N LEU A 153 15.37 11.09 -16.74
CA LEU A 153 16.12 11.06 -15.47
C LEU A 153 15.37 11.72 -14.30
N GLN A 154 14.53 12.72 -14.58
CA GLN A 154 13.76 13.45 -13.58
C GLN A 154 12.35 12.89 -13.37
N ASP A 155 11.98 11.83 -14.09
CA ASP A 155 10.67 11.21 -13.91
C ASP A 155 10.60 10.50 -12.56
N SER A 156 9.46 10.70 -11.89
CA SER A 156 9.16 10.03 -10.63
C SER A 156 8.57 8.65 -10.89
N PHE A 157 9.09 7.65 -10.18
CA PHE A 157 8.61 6.27 -10.20
C PHE A 157 7.09 6.20 -9.94
N PHE A 158 6.60 6.94 -8.93
CA PHE A 158 5.19 6.95 -8.55
C PHE A 158 4.30 7.69 -9.56
N ALA A 159 4.80 8.78 -10.16
CA ALA A 159 4.06 9.49 -11.22
C ALA A 159 3.86 8.58 -12.46
N LEU A 160 4.85 7.73 -12.76
CA LEU A 160 4.77 6.72 -13.81
C LEU A 160 3.97 5.48 -13.39
N GLY A 161 3.37 5.48 -12.19
CA GLY A 161 2.48 4.42 -11.71
C GLY A 161 3.19 3.32 -10.97
N GLY A 162 4.36 3.59 -10.44
CA GLY A 162 4.94 2.79 -9.38
C GLY A 162 4.05 2.83 -8.14
N ASP A 163 4.04 1.71 -7.41
CA ASP A 163 3.45 1.55 -6.09
C ASP A 163 4.39 0.67 -5.26
N SER A 164 4.01 0.30 -4.02
CA SER A 164 4.84 -0.57 -3.19
C SER A 164 5.10 -1.95 -3.81
N LEU A 165 4.13 -2.51 -4.56
CA LEU A 165 4.30 -3.81 -5.24
C LEU A 165 5.33 -3.70 -6.37
N ARG A 166 5.19 -2.69 -7.23
CA ARG A 166 6.14 -2.41 -8.31
C ARG A 166 7.50 -2.00 -7.77
N ALA A 167 7.57 -1.33 -6.61
CA ALA A 167 8.82 -1.04 -5.93
C ALA A 167 9.54 -2.33 -5.48
N MET A 168 8.82 -3.29 -4.89
CA MET A 168 9.37 -4.61 -4.56
C MET A 168 9.86 -5.35 -5.82
N ARG A 169 9.07 -5.34 -6.90
CA ARG A 169 9.47 -5.94 -8.20
C ARG A 169 10.68 -5.23 -8.81
N LEU A 170 10.79 -3.90 -8.64
CA LEU A 170 11.94 -3.11 -9.08
C LEU A 170 13.20 -3.50 -8.28
N VAL A 171 13.10 -3.67 -6.96
CA VAL A 171 14.20 -4.17 -6.13
C VAL A 171 14.68 -5.55 -6.63
N ALA A 172 13.76 -6.46 -6.89
CA ALA A 172 14.09 -7.79 -7.42
C ALA A 172 14.73 -7.72 -8.82
N ALA A 173 14.21 -6.88 -9.73
CA ALA A 173 14.76 -6.71 -11.07
C ALA A 173 16.15 -6.03 -11.04
N ALA A 174 16.32 -4.99 -10.22
CA ALA A 174 17.59 -4.28 -10.06
C ALA A 174 18.69 -5.21 -9.51
N ARG A 175 18.31 -6.14 -8.62
CA ARG A 175 19.21 -7.20 -8.13
C ARG A 175 19.75 -8.09 -9.24
N ASP A 176 18.92 -8.47 -10.22
CA ASP A 176 19.37 -9.27 -11.38
C ASP A 176 20.42 -8.51 -12.23
N GLU A 177 20.42 -7.17 -12.14
CA GLU A 177 21.42 -6.28 -12.75
C GLU A 177 22.60 -5.95 -11.81
N GLY A 178 22.68 -6.56 -10.63
CA GLY A 178 23.75 -6.34 -9.66
C GLY A 178 23.63 -5.05 -8.85
N ILE A 179 22.43 -4.46 -8.77
CA ILE A 179 22.15 -3.23 -8.04
C ILE A 179 21.52 -3.57 -6.68
N VAL A 180 22.02 -2.94 -5.62
CA VAL A 180 21.44 -3.00 -4.27
C VAL A 180 20.53 -1.79 -4.10
N LEU A 181 19.24 -2.07 -3.94
CA LEU A 181 18.17 -1.09 -3.77
C LEU A 181 17.20 -1.61 -2.72
N THR A 182 16.62 -0.72 -1.92
CA THR A 182 15.54 -1.06 -0.96
C THR A 182 14.26 -0.32 -1.31
N VAL A 183 13.11 -0.82 -0.84
CA VAL A 183 11.83 -0.12 -1.00
C VAL A 183 11.89 1.26 -0.36
N ALA A 184 12.50 1.39 0.82
CA ALA A 184 12.71 2.68 1.47
C ALA A 184 13.53 3.66 0.61
N ASN A 185 14.58 3.20 -0.09
CA ASN A 185 15.32 4.06 -1.03
C ASN A 185 14.43 4.55 -2.18
N ILE A 186 13.54 3.71 -2.70
CA ILE A 186 12.64 4.09 -3.78
C ILE A 186 11.66 5.18 -3.35
N PHE A 187 11.12 5.07 -2.14
CA PHE A 187 10.21 6.08 -1.59
C PHE A 187 10.92 7.40 -1.28
N ASN A 188 12.13 7.34 -0.71
CA ASN A 188 12.90 8.53 -0.33
C ASN A 188 13.58 9.22 -1.52
N CYS A 189 13.88 8.47 -2.59
CA CYS A 189 14.53 8.97 -3.80
C CYS A 189 13.74 8.50 -5.04
N PRO A 190 12.57 9.10 -5.30
CA PRO A 190 11.62 8.56 -6.27
C PRO A 190 11.96 8.88 -7.73
N THR A 191 12.92 9.77 -8.00
CA THR A 191 13.35 10.08 -9.37
C THR A 191 14.42 9.08 -9.83
N LEU A 192 14.48 8.79 -11.13
CA LEU A 192 15.49 7.87 -11.67
C LEU A 192 16.92 8.35 -11.34
N LYS A 193 17.16 9.66 -11.42
CA LYS A 193 18.45 10.28 -11.08
C LYS A 193 18.83 10.12 -9.61
N ASP A 194 17.94 10.48 -8.69
CA ASP A 194 18.24 10.43 -7.25
C ASP A 194 18.33 8.98 -6.76
N MET A 195 17.54 8.08 -7.33
CA MET A 195 17.62 6.65 -7.07
C MET A 195 18.94 6.07 -7.54
N ALA A 196 19.41 6.43 -8.74
CA ALA A 196 20.72 6.00 -9.23
C ALA A 196 21.88 6.56 -8.40
N ALA A 197 21.74 7.76 -7.84
CA ALA A 197 22.76 8.38 -6.99
C ALA A 197 22.90 7.71 -5.61
N THR A 198 21.82 7.10 -5.10
CA THR A 198 21.80 6.42 -3.79
C THR A 198 21.98 4.90 -3.90
N ALA A 199 21.69 4.32 -5.05
CA ALA A 199 21.89 2.91 -5.33
C ALA A 199 23.38 2.53 -5.26
N THR A 200 23.65 1.33 -4.76
CA THR A 200 25.01 0.79 -4.69
C THR A 200 25.12 -0.46 -5.56
N THR A 201 26.34 -0.80 -5.99
CA THR A 201 26.59 -2.06 -6.69
C THR A 201 26.74 -3.17 -5.66
N ALA A 202 26.12 -4.32 -5.92
CA ALA A 202 26.31 -5.49 -5.10
C ALA A 202 27.80 -5.87 -5.08
N SER A 203 28.43 -5.79 -3.91
CA SER A 203 29.66 -6.53 -3.67
C SER A 203 29.35 -8.02 -3.82
N GLN A 204 30.32 -8.84 -4.26
CA GLN A 204 30.20 -10.31 -4.24
C GLN A 204 30.14 -10.88 -2.82
N GLU A 205 29.51 -10.19 -1.88
CA GLU A 205 29.15 -10.76 -0.59
C GLU A 205 28.08 -11.82 -0.83
N THR A 206 28.54 -13.07 -0.90
CA THR A 206 27.71 -14.24 -0.67
C THR A 206 26.92 -13.99 0.60
N GLN A 207 25.59 -13.99 0.49
CA GLN A 207 24.68 -13.93 1.62
C GLN A 207 25.14 -14.99 2.62
N GLU A 208 25.67 -14.55 3.78
CA GLU A 208 26.21 -15.49 4.76
C GLU A 208 25.13 -16.51 5.11
N ALA A 209 25.49 -17.79 5.05
CA ALA A 209 24.57 -18.85 5.42
C ALA A 209 24.19 -18.70 6.90
N VAL A 210 22.89 -18.74 7.19
CA VAL A 210 22.42 -18.81 8.57
C VAL A 210 22.51 -20.27 9.00
N GLU A 211 23.55 -20.57 9.77
CA GLU A 211 23.79 -21.92 10.29
C GLU A 211 22.72 -22.31 11.32
N PRO A 212 22.33 -23.59 11.40
CA PRO A 212 21.37 -24.03 12.41
C PRO A 212 21.82 -23.66 13.83
N PHE A 213 20.86 -23.24 14.67
CA PHE A 213 21.04 -22.78 16.04
C PHE A 213 21.93 -21.53 16.20
N SER A 214 22.31 -20.85 15.10
CA SER A 214 23.14 -19.63 15.18
C SER A 214 22.38 -18.39 15.67
N LEU A 215 21.04 -18.42 15.60
CA LEU A 215 20.16 -17.33 16.02
C LEU A 215 19.66 -17.47 17.47
N LEU A 216 20.18 -18.44 18.21
CA LEU A 216 19.86 -18.61 19.62
C LEU A 216 20.44 -17.48 20.48
N ASP A 217 19.83 -17.29 21.65
CA ASP A 217 20.41 -16.50 22.72
C ASP A 217 21.80 -17.06 23.08
N LYS A 218 22.77 -16.16 23.32
CA LYS A 218 24.17 -16.54 23.62
C LYS A 218 24.31 -17.45 24.86
N ASN A 219 23.30 -17.49 25.72
CA ASN A 219 23.28 -18.28 26.95
C ASN A 219 22.60 -19.66 26.78
N TRP A 220 22.07 -19.97 25.60
CA TRP A 220 21.36 -21.22 25.32
C TRP A 220 22.14 -22.03 24.29
N THR A 221 22.86 -23.07 24.74
CA THR A 221 23.67 -23.88 23.83
C THR A 221 22.80 -24.76 22.94
N ARG A 222 23.35 -25.19 21.80
CA ARG A 222 22.65 -26.09 20.86
C ARG A 222 22.10 -27.34 21.54
N GLU A 223 22.90 -27.97 22.41
CA GLU A 223 22.55 -29.22 23.10
C GLU A 223 21.41 -28.99 24.11
N ALA A 224 21.49 -27.89 24.89
CA ALA A 224 20.43 -27.52 25.81
C ALA A 224 19.13 -27.20 25.06
N ALA A 225 19.23 -26.42 23.98
CA ALA A 225 18.09 -26.04 23.16
C ALA A 225 17.39 -27.25 22.54
N SER A 226 18.16 -28.15 21.94
CA SER A 226 17.64 -29.38 21.32
C SER A 226 16.92 -30.25 22.33
N ALA A 227 17.51 -30.47 23.52
CA ALA A 227 16.89 -31.25 24.59
C ALA A 227 15.60 -30.60 25.14
N ASP A 228 15.61 -29.29 25.36
CA ASP A 228 14.45 -28.54 25.87
C ASP A 228 13.27 -28.60 24.88
N VAL A 229 13.52 -28.26 23.61
CA VAL A 229 12.45 -28.20 22.60
C VAL A 229 11.97 -29.60 22.21
N ALA A 230 12.84 -30.62 22.17
CA ALA A 230 12.42 -31.99 21.89
C ALA A 230 11.44 -32.50 22.95
N LYS A 231 11.69 -32.20 24.23
CA LYS A 231 10.77 -32.51 25.32
C LYS A 231 9.44 -31.77 25.18
N LEU A 232 9.47 -30.48 24.86
CA LEU A 232 8.25 -29.66 24.71
C LEU A 232 7.42 -30.05 23.48
N CYS A 233 8.07 -30.50 22.41
CA CYS A 233 7.43 -31.02 21.20
C CYS A 233 7.01 -32.49 21.30
N GLU A 234 7.43 -33.21 22.35
CA GLU A 234 7.25 -34.66 22.51
C GLU A 234 7.85 -35.47 21.33
N ILE A 235 9.06 -35.10 20.90
CA ILE A 235 9.81 -35.73 19.79
C ILE A 235 11.21 -36.17 20.21
N GLU A 236 11.90 -36.93 19.35
CA GLU A 236 13.30 -37.30 19.57
C GLU A 236 14.24 -36.13 19.29
N GLU A 237 15.25 -35.92 20.13
CA GLU A 237 16.23 -34.82 19.99
C GLU A 237 16.91 -34.80 18.62
N ALA A 238 17.21 -35.97 18.05
CA ALA A 238 17.84 -36.11 16.73
C ALA A 238 16.97 -35.62 15.56
N THR A 239 15.68 -35.39 15.79
CA THR A 239 14.75 -34.87 14.77
C THR A 239 14.69 -33.35 14.75
N VAL A 240 15.27 -32.66 15.74
CA VAL A 240 15.36 -31.19 15.76
C VAL A 240 16.42 -30.75 14.76
N GLU A 241 16.00 -30.02 13.72
CA GLU A 241 16.88 -29.54 12.64
C GLU A 241 17.44 -28.14 12.97
N ASP A 242 16.59 -27.24 13.46
CA ASP A 242 16.96 -25.86 13.77
C ASP A 242 15.99 -25.26 14.82
N VAL A 243 16.45 -24.25 15.55
CA VAL A 243 15.67 -23.50 16.54
C VAL A 243 16.03 -22.02 16.46
N TYR A 244 15.01 -21.16 16.36
CA TYR A 244 15.18 -19.71 16.33
C TYR A 244 13.94 -18.96 16.87
N PRO A 245 14.07 -17.69 17.31
CA PRO A 245 12.95 -16.93 17.86
C PRO A 245 11.75 -16.81 16.92
N CYS A 246 10.54 -16.69 17.49
CA CYS A 246 9.35 -16.31 16.74
C CYS A 246 9.37 -14.83 16.35
N THR A 247 8.69 -14.49 15.26
CA THR A 247 8.36 -13.07 14.98
C THR A 247 7.29 -12.59 15.96
N PRO A 248 7.20 -11.28 16.26
CA PRO A 248 6.13 -10.75 17.11
C PRO A 248 4.71 -11.09 16.62
N LEU A 249 4.52 -11.23 15.30
CA LEU A 249 3.26 -11.72 14.74
C LEU A 249 2.99 -13.17 15.16
N GLN A 250 3.95 -14.07 14.98
CA GLN A 250 3.80 -15.48 15.37
C GLN A 250 3.45 -15.60 16.86
N GLU A 251 4.11 -14.82 17.72
CA GLU A 251 3.78 -14.77 19.15
C GLU A 251 2.33 -14.34 19.40
N ALA A 252 1.90 -13.26 18.74
CA ALA A 252 0.55 -12.74 18.88
C ALA A 252 -0.52 -13.73 18.39
N LEU A 253 -0.30 -14.37 17.24
CA LEU A 253 -1.20 -15.36 16.67
C LEU A 253 -1.34 -16.58 17.59
N MET A 254 -0.22 -17.13 18.09
CA MET A 254 -0.27 -18.25 19.03
C MET A 254 -0.97 -17.88 20.34
N ALA A 255 -0.76 -16.67 20.85
CA ALA A 255 -1.45 -16.18 22.04
C ALA A 255 -2.96 -15.98 21.84
N LEU A 256 -3.39 -15.55 20.64
CA LEU A 256 -4.80 -15.37 20.29
C LEU A 256 -5.51 -16.71 20.08
N SER A 257 -4.87 -17.67 19.41
CA SER A 257 -5.41 -19.02 19.20
C SER A 257 -5.61 -19.78 20.52
N ALA A 258 -4.80 -19.47 21.55
CA ALA A 258 -5.01 -20.00 22.90
C ALA A 258 -6.32 -19.48 23.55
N LYS A 259 -6.84 -18.32 23.13
CA LYS A 259 -8.10 -17.75 23.62
C LYS A 259 -9.31 -18.18 22.78
N VAL A 260 -9.13 -18.29 21.46
CA VAL A 260 -10.18 -18.60 20.49
C VAL A 260 -9.74 -19.79 19.64
N LYS A 261 -10.31 -20.98 19.92
CA LYS A 261 -9.86 -22.27 19.37
C LYS A 261 -9.80 -22.35 17.84
N GLU A 262 -10.67 -21.61 17.14
CA GLU A 262 -10.75 -21.63 15.67
C GLU A 262 -10.07 -20.41 15.02
N ALA A 263 -9.56 -19.47 15.81
CA ALA A 263 -8.93 -18.28 15.25
C ALA A 263 -7.66 -18.65 14.50
N TYR A 264 -7.44 -18.01 13.35
CA TYR A 264 -6.19 -18.08 12.59
C TYR A 264 -5.81 -19.47 12.05
N VAL A 265 -6.76 -20.40 11.95
CA VAL A 265 -6.58 -21.70 11.28
C VAL A 265 -7.44 -21.73 10.02
N ALA A 266 -6.84 -22.03 8.87
CA ALA A 266 -7.58 -22.27 7.64
C ALA A 266 -7.62 -23.77 7.32
N GLN A 267 -8.80 -24.26 6.95
CA GLN A 267 -9.04 -25.62 6.47
C GLN A 267 -9.54 -25.52 5.02
N ARG A 268 -8.72 -25.97 4.08
CA ARG A 268 -8.99 -25.90 2.63
C ARG A 268 -9.20 -27.30 2.07
N VAL A 269 -10.17 -27.44 1.16
CA VAL A 269 -10.56 -28.72 0.55
C VAL A 269 -10.43 -28.59 -0.96
N VAL A 270 -9.70 -29.53 -1.57
CA VAL A 270 -9.52 -29.65 -3.01
C VAL A 270 -10.07 -31.00 -3.46
N ASP A 271 -11.05 -31.00 -4.36
CA ASP A 271 -11.54 -32.22 -5.00
C ASP A 271 -10.63 -32.67 -6.14
N LEU A 272 -10.27 -33.95 -6.18
CA LEU A 272 -9.35 -34.52 -7.15
C LEU A 272 -10.10 -35.49 -8.06
N ASP A 273 -9.68 -35.52 -9.33
CA ASP A 273 -10.36 -36.32 -10.36
C ASP A 273 -10.20 -37.83 -10.12
N ASP A 274 -9.00 -38.25 -9.67
CA ASP A 274 -8.69 -39.66 -9.43
C ASP A 274 -7.59 -39.87 -8.36
N ALA A 275 -7.40 -41.14 -7.98
CA ALA A 275 -6.39 -41.54 -7.01
C ALA A 275 -4.94 -41.33 -7.50
N ALA A 276 -4.69 -41.40 -8.81
CA ALA A 276 -3.35 -41.20 -9.35
C ALA A 276 -2.91 -39.73 -9.20
N MET A 277 -3.83 -38.80 -9.42
CA MET A 277 -3.65 -37.37 -9.16
C MET A 277 -3.41 -37.12 -7.67
N ALA A 278 -4.15 -37.80 -6.79
CA ALA A 278 -3.96 -37.73 -5.34
C ALA A 278 -2.58 -38.21 -4.91
N ASP A 279 -2.13 -39.37 -5.40
CA ASP A 279 -0.80 -39.91 -5.10
C ASP A 279 0.32 -38.99 -5.61
N LYS A 280 0.15 -38.41 -6.81
CA LYS A 280 1.10 -37.45 -7.37
C LYS A 280 1.16 -36.16 -6.55
N LEU A 281 0.01 -35.64 -6.12
CA LEU A 281 -0.06 -34.45 -5.26
C LEU A 281 0.55 -34.72 -3.88
N LYS A 282 0.27 -35.89 -3.31
CA LYS A 282 0.86 -36.36 -2.06
C LYS A 282 2.38 -36.37 -2.13
N SER A 283 2.94 -36.97 -3.18
CA SER A 283 4.39 -37.00 -3.41
C SER A 283 5.00 -35.62 -3.62
N ALA A 284 4.27 -34.70 -4.26
CA ALA A 284 4.69 -33.33 -4.46
C ALA A 284 4.80 -32.58 -3.12
N PHE A 285 3.81 -32.74 -2.23
CA PHE A 285 3.85 -32.18 -0.88
C PHE A 285 4.97 -32.79 -0.01
N ASP A 286 5.18 -34.12 -0.07
CA ASP A 286 6.27 -34.79 0.64
C ASP A 286 7.64 -34.21 0.21
N THR A 287 7.81 -33.93 -1.08
CA THR A 287 9.02 -33.29 -1.64
C THR A 287 9.13 -31.83 -1.21
N ALA A 288 8.05 -31.06 -1.36
CA ALA A 288 8.04 -29.64 -1.02
C ALA A 288 8.31 -29.38 0.46
N ALA A 289 7.73 -30.18 1.36
CA ALA A 289 7.94 -30.06 2.80
C ALA A 289 9.39 -30.34 3.21
N THR A 290 10.09 -31.24 2.50
CA THR A 290 11.52 -31.50 2.76
C THR A 290 12.35 -30.23 2.57
N ASP A 291 12.11 -29.51 1.48
CA ASP A 291 12.87 -28.30 1.09
C ASP A 291 12.24 -26.98 1.57
N CYS A 292 11.16 -27.03 2.38
CA CYS A 292 10.42 -25.87 2.88
C CYS A 292 10.21 -25.99 4.41
N PRO A 293 11.17 -25.50 5.24
CA PRO A 293 11.15 -25.65 6.69
C PRO A 293 9.85 -25.17 7.37
N ILE A 294 9.18 -24.17 6.80
CA ILE A 294 7.96 -23.60 7.41
C ILE A 294 6.83 -24.63 7.49
N LEU A 295 6.75 -25.59 6.55
CA LEU A 295 5.75 -26.67 6.55
C LEU A 295 6.01 -27.73 7.64
N ARG A 296 7.18 -27.69 8.27
CA ARG A 296 7.66 -28.61 9.31
C ARG A 296 7.98 -27.89 10.62
N THR A 297 7.56 -26.64 10.74
CA THR A 297 7.84 -25.82 11.92
C THR A 297 6.76 -25.99 12.97
N ARG A 298 7.19 -26.18 14.21
CA ARG A 298 6.35 -26.12 15.42
C ARG A 298 6.74 -24.90 16.25
N ILE A 299 5.84 -24.44 17.11
CA ILE A 299 6.12 -23.32 18.02
C ILE A 299 6.01 -23.82 19.46
N VAL A 300 7.00 -23.52 20.29
CA VAL A 300 7.02 -23.87 21.72
C VAL A 300 7.36 -22.67 22.59
N GLN A 301 6.78 -22.63 23.79
CA GLN A 301 7.16 -21.68 24.84
C GLN A 301 8.29 -22.28 25.67
N VAL A 302 9.48 -21.72 25.55
CA VAL A 302 10.64 -22.13 26.35
C VAL A 302 10.79 -21.18 27.55
N PRO A 303 10.94 -21.71 28.78
CA PRO A 303 11.22 -20.87 29.94
C PRO A 303 12.44 -19.99 29.71
N GLN A 304 12.37 -18.71 30.06
CA GLN A 304 13.43 -17.70 29.90
C GLN A 304 13.80 -17.30 28.46
N HIS A 305 13.36 -18.06 27.44
CA HIS A 305 13.67 -17.80 26.03
C HIS A 305 12.46 -17.38 25.18
N GLY A 306 11.25 -17.38 25.73
CA GLY A 306 10.06 -16.92 25.01
C GLY A 306 9.49 -17.99 24.07
N LEU A 307 8.77 -17.55 23.03
CA LEU A 307 8.28 -18.44 21.97
C LEU A 307 9.34 -18.62 20.90
N VAL A 308 9.65 -19.87 20.58
CA VAL A 308 10.64 -20.22 19.56
C VAL A 308 10.02 -21.14 18.51
N GLN A 309 10.53 -21.02 17.31
CA GLN A 309 10.25 -21.89 16.18
C GLN A 309 11.19 -23.09 16.24
N VAL A 310 10.65 -24.28 16.00
CA VAL A 310 11.39 -25.54 15.99
C VAL A 310 11.15 -26.19 14.64
N VAL A 311 12.20 -26.27 13.84
CA VAL A 311 12.15 -26.99 12.55
C VAL A 311 12.39 -28.46 12.83
N VAL A 312 11.44 -29.31 12.44
CA VAL A 312 11.50 -30.76 12.70
C VAL A 312 11.73 -31.53 11.41
N ASN A 313 12.76 -32.38 11.39
CA ASN A 313 13.03 -33.28 10.27
C ASN A 313 12.16 -34.55 10.37
N GLU A 314 10.88 -34.40 10.07
CA GLU A 314 9.90 -35.49 10.04
C GLU A 314 9.18 -35.57 8.68
N ARG A 315 8.68 -36.77 8.35
CA ARG A 315 7.82 -36.95 7.17
C ARG A 315 6.41 -36.48 7.48
N ILE A 316 5.68 -36.03 6.45
CA ILE A 316 4.27 -35.64 6.61
C ILE A 316 3.44 -36.82 7.12
N ALA A 317 2.71 -36.60 8.21
CA ALA A 317 1.74 -37.54 8.75
C ALA A 317 0.39 -37.38 8.01
N TRP A 318 0.20 -38.16 6.95
CA TRP A 318 -1.03 -38.15 6.15
C TRP A 318 -2.18 -38.87 6.86
N HIS A 319 -3.31 -38.19 7.03
CA HIS A 319 -4.56 -38.83 7.41
C HIS A 319 -5.24 -39.42 6.17
N ILE A 320 -5.59 -40.70 6.20
CA ILE A 320 -6.35 -41.37 5.14
C ILE A 320 -7.70 -41.80 5.71
N GLY A 321 -8.78 -41.42 5.05
CA GLY A 321 -10.15 -41.72 5.49
C GLY A 321 -11.15 -41.77 4.35
N ASP A 322 -12.42 -41.93 4.70
CA ASP A 322 -13.55 -42.06 3.76
C ASP A 322 -14.74 -41.14 4.06
N ASP A 323 -14.75 -40.48 5.23
CA ASP A 323 -15.77 -39.51 5.64
C ASP A 323 -15.21 -38.08 5.66
N LEU A 324 -15.51 -37.30 4.61
CA LEU A 324 -15.03 -35.92 4.49
C LEU A 324 -15.64 -35.04 5.58
N GLN A 325 -16.95 -35.10 5.78
CA GLN A 325 -17.62 -34.20 6.72
C GLN A 325 -17.23 -34.52 8.17
N GLY A 326 -17.15 -35.81 8.53
CA GLY A 326 -16.65 -36.24 9.82
C GLY A 326 -15.20 -35.81 10.06
N TYR A 327 -14.33 -35.94 9.04
CA TYR A 327 -12.95 -35.45 9.14
C TYR A 327 -12.88 -33.94 9.34
N LEU A 328 -13.57 -33.15 8.52
CA LEU A 328 -13.52 -31.68 8.60
C LEU A 328 -13.94 -31.16 9.98
N VAL A 329 -15.03 -31.73 10.54
CA VAL A 329 -15.50 -31.38 11.88
C VAL A 329 -14.51 -31.82 12.96
N LYS A 330 -13.98 -33.04 12.87
CA LYS A 330 -13.02 -33.55 13.85
C LYS A 330 -11.73 -32.72 13.86
N ASP A 331 -11.16 -32.48 12.69
CA ASP A 331 -9.91 -31.76 12.51
C ASP A 331 -10.02 -30.29 12.97
N ARG A 332 -11.15 -29.63 12.68
CA ARG A 332 -11.44 -28.27 13.17
C ARG A 332 -11.52 -28.18 14.70
N ASN A 333 -12.03 -29.23 15.33
CA ASN A 333 -12.13 -29.30 16.80
C ASN A 333 -10.81 -29.70 17.47
N GLU A 334 -9.81 -30.15 16.71
CA GLU A 334 -8.50 -30.51 17.22
C GLU A 334 -7.59 -29.28 17.20
N ALA A 335 -7.28 -28.74 18.38
CA ALA A 335 -6.45 -27.54 18.51
C ALA A 335 -5.04 -27.72 17.94
N MET A 336 -4.46 -26.62 17.44
CA MET A 336 -3.06 -26.52 17.03
C MET A 336 -2.26 -25.83 18.14
N ASP A 337 -2.02 -26.57 19.24
CA ASP A 337 -1.36 -26.08 20.44
C ASP A 337 0.19 -26.01 20.32
N LEU A 338 0.83 -25.38 21.30
CA LEU A 338 2.29 -25.33 21.41
C LEU A 338 2.90 -26.75 21.40
N GLY A 339 3.97 -26.92 20.63
CA GLY A 339 4.71 -28.19 20.47
C GLY A 339 4.05 -29.20 19.52
N LYS A 340 2.82 -28.94 19.05
CA LYS A 340 2.11 -29.81 18.10
C LYS A 340 2.34 -29.34 16.64
N PRO A 341 2.11 -30.21 15.64
CA PRO A 341 2.14 -29.80 14.24
C PRO A 341 1.13 -28.70 13.94
N LEU A 342 1.57 -27.66 13.25
CA LEU A 342 0.75 -26.51 12.82
C LEU A 342 0.27 -26.63 11.36
N VAL A 343 0.55 -27.78 10.72
CA VAL A 343 0.05 -28.17 9.41
C VAL A 343 -0.43 -29.60 9.47
N ARG A 344 -1.63 -29.88 8.94
CA ARG A 344 -2.21 -31.22 8.83
C ARG A 344 -2.68 -31.47 7.40
N TYR A 345 -2.55 -32.73 6.98
CA TYR A 345 -2.82 -33.17 5.62
C TYR A 345 -3.72 -34.40 5.65
N ALA A 346 -4.76 -34.40 4.82
CA ALA A 346 -5.61 -35.57 4.64
C ALA A 346 -5.94 -35.87 3.18
N LEU A 347 -6.12 -37.16 2.89
CA LEU A 347 -6.74 -37.67 1.68
C LEU A 347 -7.98 -38.46 2.06
N ILE A 348 -9.14 -37.99 1.62
CA ILE A 348 -10.43 -38.61 1.92
C ILE A 348 -11.03 -39.16 0.64
N THR A 349 -11.26 -40.48 0.58
CA THR A 349 -11.85 -41.12 -0.60
C THR A 349 -13.31 -41.43 -0.34
N SER A 350 -14.23 -40.77 -1.05
CA SER A 350 -15.67 -41.00 -0.92
C SER A 350 -16.03 -42.40 -1.42
N PRO A 351 -16.59 -43.30 -0.57
CA PRO A 351 -16.98 -44.64 -0.99
C PRO A 351 -18.06 -44.65 -2.08
N GLU A 352 -18.93 -43.63 -2.07
CA GLU A 352 -20.09 -43.55 -2.96
C GLU A 352 -19.73 -43.03 -4.35
N SER A 353 -18.75 -42.12 -4.45
CA SER A 353 -18.42 -41.43 -5.71
C SER A 353 -17.03 -41.77 -6.25
N SER A 354 -16.20 -42.48 -5.48
CA SER A 354 -14.76 -42.68 -5.76
C SER A 354 -13.95 -41.39 -5.94
N LYS A 355 -14.54 -40.22 -5.64
CA LYS A 355 -13.82 -38.94 -5.61
C LYS A 355 -12.85 -38.92 -4.44
N VAL A 356 -11.67 -38.35 -4.66
CA VAL A 356 -10.66 -38.12 -3.64
C VAL A 356 -10.64 -36.64 -3.28
N TYR A 357 -10.62 -36.33 -2.00
CA TYR A 357 -10.50 -34.96 -1.48
C TYR A 357 -9.17 -34.82 -0.76
N PHE A 358 -8.39 -33.83 -1.16
CA PHE A 358 -7.23 -33.36 -0.41
C PHE A 358 -7.67 -32.27 0.57
N VAL A 359 -7.31 -32.41 1.84
CA VAL A 359 -7.58 -31.40 2.87
C VAL A 359 -6.25 -30.91 3.44
N LEU A 360 -6.07 -29.59 3.44
CA LEU A 360 -4.96 -28.90 4.08
C LEU A 360 -5.50 -28.04 5.21
N THR A 361 -5.04 -28.29 6.43
CA THR A 361 -5.33 -27.45 7.59
C THR A 361 -4.04 -26.83 8.08
N MET A 362 -3.98 -25.50 8.17
CA MET A 362 -2.74 -24.77 8.47
C MET A 362 -2.99 -23.55 9.36
N HIS A 363 -2.13 -23.37 10.36
CA HIS A 363 -2.14 -22.20 11.24
C HIS A 363 -1.46 -20.99 10.55
N HIS A 364 -2.05 -19.80 10.64
CA HIS A 364 -1.50 -18.55 10.08
C HIS A 364 -0.15 -18.12 10.68
N ALA A 365 0.25 -18.71 11.81
CA ALA A 365 1.61 -18.54 12.34
C ALA A 365 2.69 -19.17 11.42
N LEU A 366 2.30 -19.85 10.35
CA LEU A 366 3.20 -20.42 9.34
C LEU A 366 3.00 -19.85 7.92
N TYR A 367 1.95 -19.05 7.66
CA TYR A 367 1.71 -18.48 6.35
C TYR A 367 0.90 -17.19 6.38
N ASP A 368 1.05 -16.40 5.33
CA ASP A 368 0.27 -15.21 5.03
C ASP A 368 -0.24 -15.27 3.58
N GLY A 369 -1.03 -14.27 3.17
CA GLY A 369 -1.58 -14.20 1.81
C GLY A 369 -0.51 -14.15 0.71
N TRP A 370 0.73 -13.76 1.04
CA TRP A 370 1.83 -13.66 0.08
C TRP A 370 2.62 -14.97 -0.05
N SER A 371 2.90 -15.62 1.09
CA SER A 371 3.71 -16.83 1.16
C SER A 371 2.95 -18.08 0.72
N MET A 372 1.62 -18.12 0.86
CA MET A 372 0.84 -19.28 0.43
C MET A 372 0.95 -19.55 -1.08
N PRO A 373 0.83 -18.56 -1.99
CA PRO A 373 1.15 -18.74 -3.40
C PRO A 373 2.57 -19.25 -3.67
N LEU A 374 3.58 -18.83 -2.89
CA LEU A 374 4.96 -19.32 -3.04
C LEU A 374 5.10 -20.79 -2.66
N VAL A 375 4.42 -21.21 -1.60
CA VAL A 375 4.34 -22.62 -1.17
C VAL A 375 3.63 -23.46 -2.25
N VAL A 376 2.53 -22.96 -2.82
CA VAL A 376 1.82 -23.63 -3.91
C VAL A 376 2.69 -23.75 -5.17
N ASP A 377 3.40 -22.68 -5.56
CA ASP A 377 4.37 -22.73 -6.68
C ASP A 377 5.44 -23.82 -6.46
N ARG A 378 5.95 -23.96 -5.23
CA ARG A 378 6.89 -25.03 -4.89
C ARG A 378 6.27 -26.42 -5.03
N VAL A 379 5.04 -26.61 -4.55
CA VAL A 379 4.32 -27.88 -4.68
C VAL A 379 4.09 -28.20 -6.16
N ASN A 380 3.68 -27.22 -6.98
CA ASN A 380 3.46 -27.41 -8.41
C ASN A 380 4.76 -27.79 -9.14
N LYS A 381 5.89 -27.13 -8.84
CA LYS A 381 7.19 -27.51 -9.40
C LYS A 381 7.61 -28.91 -8.96
N ALA A 382 7.40 -29.27 -7.70
CA ALA A 382 7.65 -30.63 -7.21
C ALA A 382 6.73 -31.67 -7.86
N TYR A 383 5.48 -31.30 -8.18
CA TYR A 383 4.53 -32.13 -8.92
C TYR A 383 5.08 -32.53 -10.30
N ASP A 384 5.86 -31.66 -10.94
CA ASP A 384 6.56 -31.94 -12.20
C ASP A 384 8.00 -32.47 -12.03
N GLY A 385 8.42 -32.78 -10.81
CA GLY A 385 9.76 -33.28 -10.50
C GLY A 385 10.85 -32.21 -10.60
N GLN A 386 10.49 -30.93 -10.56
CA GLN A 386 11.41 -29.79 -10.56
C GLN A 386 11.76 -29.38 -9.13
N LYS A 387 12.95 -28.79 -8.95
CA LYS A 387 13.39 -28.23 -7.67
C LYS A 387 13.21 -26.72 -7.66
N VAL A 388 12.94 -26.17 -6.47
CA VAL A 388 12.84 -24.73 -6.23
C VAL A 388 13.95 -24.29 -5.30
N GLN A 389 14.69 -23.28 -5.72
CA GLN A 389 15.65 -22.58 -4.88
C GLN A 389 15.17 -21.14 -4.73
N ARG A 390 15.11 -20.68 -3.48
CA ARG A 390 14.78 -19.30 -3.12
C ARG A 390 16.06 -18.59 -2.68
N PRO A 391 16.21 -17.29 -2.96
CA PRO A 391 17.37 -16.51 -2.52
C PRO A 391 17.45 -16.40 -0.99
N ALA A 392 16.33 -16.50 -0.28
CA ALA A 392 16.28 -16.45 1.17
C ALA A 392 15.19 -17.36 1.74
N GLU A 393 15.41 -17.78 2.98
CA GLU A 393 14.46 -18.55 3.80
C GLU A 393 13.97 -17.70 4.98
N PHE A 394 12.93 -18.16 5.68
CA PHE A 394 12.35 -17.44 6.81
C PHE A 394 13.38 -17.14 7.93
N LYS A 395 14.35 -18.03 8.19
CA LYS A 395 15.44 -17.78 9.16
C LYS A 395 16.32 -16.57 8.80
N ASN A 396 16.46 -16.24 7.51
CA ASN A 396 17.17 -15.03 7.09
C ASN A 396 16.41 -13.76 7.50
N PHE A 397 15.07 -13.83 7.49
CA PHE A 397 14.23 -12.76 8.02
C PHE A 397 14.35 -12.65 9.54
N ILE A 398 14.40 -13.77 10.28
CA ILE A 398 14.68 -13.74 11.72
C ILE A 398 16.05 -13.11 12.02
N ARG A 399 17.09 -13.45 11.24
CA ARG A 399 18.40 -12.79 11.36
C ARG A 399 18.29 -11.27 11.12
N TYR A 400 17.56 -10.87 10.08
CA TYR A 400 17.32 -9.44 9.80
C TYR A 400 16.67 -8.75 11.00
N LEU A 401 15.61 -9.32 11.56
CA LEU A 401 14.93 -8.76 12.74
C LEU A 401 15.85 -8.65 13.96
N ASN A 402 16.72 -9.64 14.19
CA ASN A 402 17.71 -9.60 15.27
C ASN A 402 18.80 -8.53 15.05
N ALA A 403 19.04 -8.11 13.81
CA ALA A 403 20.02 -7.09 13.46
C ALA A 403 19.43 -5.66 13.52
N VAL A 404 18.12 -5.51 13.40
CA VAL A 404 17.45 -4.20 13.53
C VAL A 404 17.59 -3.70 14.96
N SER A 405 17.99 -2.43 15.12
CA SER A 405 18.17 -1.82 16.43
C SER A 405 16.83 -1.68 17.15
N ARG A 406 16.69 -2.41 18.27
CA ARG A 406 15.53 -2.31 19.14
C ARG A 406 15.37 -0.90 19.71
N GLU A 407 16.46 -0.27 20.12
CA GLU A 407 16.44 1.07 20.73
C GLU A 407 15.95 2.15 19.75
N GLU A 408 16.41 2.09 18.49
CA GLU A 408 15.96 3.01 17.45
C GLU A 408 14.47 2.80 17.14
N GLY A 409 14.02 1.54 17.05
CA GLY A 409 12.60 1.23 16.86
C GLY A 409 11.71 1.70 18.02
N GLU A 410 12.13 1.48 19.27
CA GLU A 410 11.41 1.98 20.45
C GLU A 410 11.35 3.51 20.49
N THR A 411 12.43 4.18 20.08
CA THR A 411 12.48 5.65 19.99
C THR A 411 11.51 6.15 18.91
N PHE A 412 11.58 5.58 17.71
CA PHE A 412 10.69 5.90 16.60
C PHE A 412 9.21 5.79 17.00
N TRP A 413 8.79 4.66 17.57
CA TRP A 413 7.39 4.46 17.95
C TRP A 413 6.95 5.37 19.09
N ARG A 414 7.83 5.68 20.05
CA ARG A 414 7.52 6.60 21.15
C ARG A 414 7.27 8.02 20.64
N GLU A 415 8.13 8.51 19.75
CA GLU A 415 7.97 9.83 19.13
C GLU A 415 6.74 9.87 18.23
N ARG A 416 6.57 8.84 17.41
CA ARG A 416 5.47 8.76 16.44
C ARG A 416 4.08 8.77 17.08
N LEU A 417 3.93 8.09 18.22
CA LEU A 417 2.67 7.93 18.93
C LEU A 417 2.49 8.93 20.07
N GLN A 418 3.39 9.90 20.24
CA GLN A 418 3.29 10.90 21.30
C GLN A 418 2.02 11.75 21.16
N GLY A 419 1.14 11.73 22.18
CA GLY A 419 -0.15 12.41 22.16
C GLY A 419 -1.26 11.72 21.37
N ALA A 420 -1.05 10.48 20.90
CA ALA A 420 -2.04 9.70 20.16
C ALA A 420 -3.10 9.05 21.08
N ASN A 421 -3.76 9.86 21.91
CA ASN A 421 -4.71 9.43 22.95
C ASN A 421 -6.15 9.92 22.70
N GLY A 422 -6.46 10.31 21.46
CA GLY A 422 -7.77 10.75 21.03
C GLY A 422 -8.78 9.62 20.78
N PRO A 423 -10.08 9.97 20.61
CA PRO A 423 -11.11 9.00 20.28
C PRO A 423 -10.85 8.37 18.90
N GLN A 424 -11.07 7.05 18.80
CA GLN A 424 -10.94 6.29 17.56
C GLN A 424 -12.31 5.89 17.02
N PHE A 425 -12.42 5.79 15.69
CA PHE A 425 -13.62 5.32 15.02
C PHE A 425 -13.49 3.82 14.64
N PRO A 426 -14.53 3.01 14.86
CA PRO A 426 -15.78 3.34 15.55
C PRO A 426 -15.65 3.33 17.08
N ALA A 427 -16.56 4.05 17.75
CA ALA A 427 -16.67 4.01 19.19
C ALA A 427 -17.20 2.64 19.66
N LEU A 428 -16.70 2.15 20.79
CA LEU A 428 -17.24 0.95 21.41
C LEU A 428 -18.51 1.26 22.23
N PRO A 429 -19.48 0.33 22.31
CA PRO A 429 -20.67 0.50 23.13
C PRO A 429 -20.37 0.68 24.62
N TYR A 430 -19.32 0.02 25.12
CA TYR A 430 -18.83 0.12 26.49
C TYR A 430 -17.39 -0.37 26.60
N GLU A 431 -16.72 -0.03 27.71
CA GLU A 431 -15.34 -0.44 27.98
C GLU A 431 -15.21 -1.97 28.11
N GLY A 432 -14.24 -2.55 27.39
CA GLY A 432 -14.03 -4.01 27.37
C GLY A 432 -15.00 -4.80 26.47
N TYR A 433 -15.79 -4.13 25.63
CA TYR A 433 -16.61 -4.79 24.61
C TYR A 433 -15.75 -5.67 23.68
N GLN A 434 -16.20 -6.89 23.45
CA GLN A 434 -15.57 -7.82 22.49
C GLN A 434 -16.27 -7.67 21.15
N THR A 435 -15.53 -7.16 20.17
CA THR A 435 -16.05 -6.92 18.82
C THR A 435 -16.25 -8.24 18.08
N GLN A 436 -17.37 -8.34 17.38
CA GLN A 436 -17.67 -9.45 16.50
C GLN A 436 -18.30 -8.92 15.21
N ALA A 437 -17.54 -8.99 14.11
CA ALA A 437 -18.07 -8.60 12.83
C ALA A 437 -19.21 -9.55 12.39
N ASP A 438 -20.37 -8.98 12.10
CA ASP A 438 -21.59 -9.69 11.71
C ASP A 438 -22.18 -9.16 10.39
N SER A 439 -21.59 -8.09 9.85
CA SER A 439 -22.08 -7.35 8.70
C SER A 439 -20.96 -7.13 7.68
N LEU A 440 -21.36 -7.08 6.41
CA LEU A 440 -20.47 -6.88 5.27
C LEU A 440 -21.11 -5.91 4.27
N LEU A 441 -20.33 -4.95 3.80
CA LEU A 441 -20.64 -4.07 2.68
C LEU A 441 -19.49 -4.09 1.68
N GLU A 442 -19.82 -3.94 0.40
CA GLU A 442 -18.84 -3.83 -0.67
C GLU A 442 -19.22 -2.68 -1.59
N ILE A 443 -18.26 -1.82 -1.89
CA ILE A 443 -18.40 -0.75 -2.86
C ILE A 443 -17.19 -0.74 -3.80
N HIS A 444 -17.36 -0.14 -4.98
CA HIS A 444 -16.26 0.19 -5.87
C HIS A 444 -16.13 1.70 -5.99
N VAL A 445 -14.91 2.20 -5.81
CA VAL A 445 -14.57 3.62 -5.87
C VAL A 445 -13.86 3.89 -7.20
N PRO A 446 -14.55 4.50 -8.17
CA PRO A 446 -13.90 4.90 -9.42
C PRO A 446 -13.02 6.12 -9.18
N LEU A 447 -11.80 6.08 -9.73
CA LEU A 447 -10.87 7.20 -9.75
C LEU A 447 -10.67 7.66 -11.21
N SER A 448 -10.68 8.96 -11.43
CA SER A 448 -10.54 9.61 -12.75
C SER A 448 -9.12 9.50 -13.35
N GLY A 449 -8.24 8.71 -12.75
CA GLY A 449 -6.83 8.59 -13.08
C GLY A 449 -5.96 8.43 -11.83
N ARG A 450 -4.65 8.58 -12.01
CA ARG A 450 -3.68 8.59 -10.91
C ARG A 450 -3.76 9.93 -10.15
N PRO A 451 -3.35 9.96 -8.88
CA PRO A 451 -3.20 11.22 -8.17
C PRO A 451 -2.33 12.18 -8.98
N ALA A 452 -2.73 13.44 -9.09
CA ALA A 452 -1.90 14.45 -9.76
C ALA A 452 -0.65 14.82 -8.94
N SER A 453 -0.62 14.47 -7.65
CA SER A 453 0.58 14.44 -6.81
C SER A 453 1.46 13.24 -7.17
N ASN A 454 2.77 13.30 -6.88
CA ASN A 454 3.72 12.19 -7.04
C ASN A 454 3.50 11.08 -5.97
N THR A 455 2.25 10.72 -5.70
CA THR A 455 1.85 9.81 -4.63
C THR A 455 1.07 8.60 -5.14
N THR A 456 1.06 7.52 -4.36
CA THR A 456 0.35 6.29 -4.73
C THR A 456 -1.17 6.36 -4.46
N VAL A 457 -1.96 5.52 -5.13
CA VAL A 457 -3.39 5.33 -4.80
C VAL A 457 -3.55 4.81 -3.36
N ALA A 458 -2.64 3.95 -2.89
CA ALA A 458 -2.62 3.49 -1.51
C ALA A 458 -2.48 4.66 -0.50
N THR A 459 -1.70 5.70 -0.84
CA THR A 459 -1.61 6.94 -0.05
C THR A 459 -2.95 7.69 -0.01
N VAL A 460 -3.65 7.77 -1.15
CA VAL A 460 -4.99 8.36 -1.23
C VAL A 460 -6.00 7.60 -0.39
N ILE A 461 -5.99 6.26 -0.42
CA ILE A 461 -6.86 5.40 0.39
C ILE A 461 -6.63 5.68 1.89
N ARG A 462 -5.37 5.70 2.35
CA ARG A 462 -5.03 6.04 3.76
C ARG A 462 -5.51 7.44 4.14
N GLY A 463 -5.24 8.43 3.30
CA GLY A 463 -5.61 9.83 3.56
C GLY A 463 -7.11 10.07 3.56
N ALA A 464 -7.85 9.44 2.64
CA ALA A 464 -9.29 9.56 2.57
C ALA A 464 -9.97 8.85 3.75
N TRP A 465 -9.48 7.68 4.16
CA TRP A 465 -10.02 6.99 5.33
C TRP A 465 -9.76 7.76 6.62
N ALA A 466 -8.52 8.25 6.82
CA ALA A 466 -8.17 9.09 7.95
C ALA A 466 -9.09 10.32 8.05
N TYR A 467 -9.33 10.99 6.91
CA TYR A 467 -10.22 12.15 6.86
C TYR A 467 -11.66 11.81 7.24
N VAL A 468 -12.23 10.72 6.71
CA VAL A 468 -13.60 10.32 7.04
C VAL A 468 -13.72 9.90 8.50
N ALA A 469 -12.80 9.05 8.99
CA ALA A 469 -12.79 8.61 10.39
C ALA A 469 -12.72 9.81 11.36
N SER A 470 -11.88 10.80 11.04
CA SER A 470 -11.77 12.08 11.77
C SER A 470 -13.11 12.78 11.98
N ARG A 471 -13.99 12.79 10.97
CA ARG A 471 -15.30 13.46 11.05
C ARG A 471 -16.27 12.72 11.97
N TYR A 472 -16.17 11.40 12.07
CA TYR A 472 -17.02 10.62 12.97
C TYR A 472 -16.51 10.58 14.41
N SER A 473 -15.20 10.69 14.62
CA SER A 473 -14.59 10.75 15.96
C SER A 473 -14.37 12.17 16.50
N ALA A 474 -14.72 13.21 15.72
CA ALA A 474 -14.55 14.62 16.07
C ALA A 474 -13.11 14.98 16.52
N THR A 475 -12.12 14.43 15.82
CA THR A 475 -10.69 14.67 16.06
C THR A 475 -9.95 14.88 14.74
N THR A 476 -8.87 15.65 14.80
CA THR A 476 -7.91 15.82 13.70
C THR A 476 -6.70 14.89 13.84
N ASP A 477 -6.59 14.14 14.93
CA ASP A 477 -5.55 13.14 15.19
C ASP A 477 -6.20 11.76 15.20
N VAL A 478 -5.97 10.98 14.13
CA VAL A 478 -6.67 9.72 13.86
C VAL A 478 -5.66 8.58 13.90
N VAL A 479 -6.03 7.49 14.56
CA VAL A 479 -5.26 6.24 14.56
C VAL A 479 -6.14 5.11 14.05
N PHE A 480 -5.58 4.30 13.15
CA PHE A 480 -6.16 3.02 12.73
C PHE A 480 -5.05 1.98 12.54
N GLY A 481 -5.42 0.71 12.53
CA GLY A 481 -4.49 -0.38 12.27
C GLY A 481 -4.23 -0.50 10.79
N GLU A 482 -2.97 -0.65 10.39
CA GLU A 482 -2.64 -1.01 9.01
C GLU A 482 -1.94 -2.37 8.98
N THR A 483 -2.46 -3.28 8.17
CA THR A 483 -1.82 -4.58 7.90
C THR A 483 -0.97 -4.49 6.63
N LEU A 484 0.32 -4.75 6.79
CA LEU A 484 1.35 -4.69 5.75
C LEU A 484 1.84 -6.09 5.41
N THR A 485 2.30 -6.31 4.17
CA THR A 485 2.90 -7.59 3.74
C THR A 485 4.22 -7.93 4.47
N GLY A 486 4.84 -6.90 5.06
CA GLY A 486 6.14 -6.92 5.71
C GLY A 486 7.33 -7.25 4.82
N ARG A 487 7.11 -7.29 3.49
CA ARG A 487 8.13 -7.60 2.48
C ARG A 487 8.95 -6.37 2.04
N ASN A 488 8.74 -5.23 2.69
CA ASN A 488 9.56 -4.02 2.47
C ASN A 488 10.92 -4.09 3.17
N ALA A 489 11.14 -5.10 4.02
CA ALA A 489 12.39 -5.33 4.73
C ALA A 489 13.60 -5.27 3.79
N ALA A 490 14.68 -4.65 4.24
CA ALA A 490 15.94 -4.54 3.49
C ALA A 490 16.72 -5.86 3.48
N LEU A 491 16.04 -6.92 3.02
CA LEU A 491 16.51 -8.29 2.98
C LEU A 491 16.43 -8.78 1.54
N ARG A 492 17.58 -9.25 1.01
CA ARG A 492 17.64 -9.85 -0.30
C ARG A 492 16.69 -11.05 -0.38
N GLY A 493 15.73 -10.97 -1.30
CA GLY A 493 14.79 -12.06 -1.56
C GLY A 493 13.57 -12.09 -0.66
N ALA A 494 13.28 -11.01 0.07
CA ALA A 494 12.12 -10.92 0.96
C ALA A 494 10.80 -11.30 0.27
N GLU A 495 10.64 -10.88 -0.98
CA GLU A 495 9.49 -11.17 -1.85
C GLU A 495 9.29 -12.66 -2.16
N GLU A 496 10.32 -13.47 -1.97
CA GLU A 496 10.36 -14.91 -2.26
C GLU A 496 10.44 -15.79 -1.00
N ILE A 497 10.40 -15.19 0.19
CA ILE A 497 10.45 -15.93 1.46
C ILE A 497 9.11 -16.61 1.73
N GLU A 498 9.17 -17.93 1.89
CA GLU A 498 8.07 -18.78 2.33
C GLU A 498 7.95 -18.71 3.86
N GLY A 499 7.04 -17.87 4.34
CA GLY A 499 6.70 -17.75 5.76
C GLY A 499 5.90 -16.48 6.06
N PRO A 500 5.31 -16.34 7.25
CA PRO A 500 4.46 -15.21 7.59
C PRO A 500 5.32 -14.01 7.98
N MET A 501 5.45 -13.04 7.07
CA MET A 501 6.03 -11.74 7.38
C MET A 501 4.96 -10.64 7.35
N ILE A 502 3.67 -10.96 7.25
CA ILE A 502 2.62 -9.97 7.47
C ILE A 502 2.78 -9.31 8.85
N THR A 503 2.51 -8.01 8.96
CA THR A 503 2.59 -7.28 10.24
C THR A 503 1.47 -6.25 10.34
N THR A 504 1.10 -5.89 11.56
CA THR A 504 0.12 -4.83 11.81
C THR A 504 0.72 -3.76 12.68
N ILE A 505 0.56 -2.50 12.26
CA ILE A 505 1.08 -1.33 12.95
C ILE A 505 -0.04 -0.32 13.27
N PRO A 506 0.11 0.51 14.32
CA PRO A 506 -0.73 1.68 14.50
C PRO A 506 -0.32 2.76 13.47
N PHE A 507 -1.23 3.11 12.58
CA PHE A 507 -1.04 4.17 11.58
C PHE A 507 -1.75 5.44 12.04
N ARG A 508 -0.99 6.46 12.41
CA ARG A 508 -1.49 7.73 12.95
C ARG A 508 -1.44 8.84 11.90
N VAL A 509 -2.54 9.51 11.62
CA VAL A 509 -2.58 10.66 10.69
C VAL A 509 -3.03 11.90 11.44
N GLN A 510 -2.26 12.98 11.33
CA GLN A 510 -2.64 14.30 11.82
C GLN A 510 -3.14 15.12 10.65
N ILE A 511 -4.34 15.68 10.80
CA ILE A 511 -5.04 16.40 9.74
C ILE A 511 -4.92 17.89 10.02
N HIS A 512 -4.25 18.59 9.12
CA HIS A 512 -4.09 20.04 9.17
C HIS A 512 -4.97 20.68 8.08
N ASP A 513 -6.05 21.32 8.52
CA ASP A 513 -7.09 21.89 7.64
C ASP A 513 -6.55 22.93 6.63
N GLU A 514 -5.47 23.62 6.98
CA GLU A 514 -4.82 24.63 6.12
C GLU A 514 -3.79 24.04 5.15
N SER A 515 -3.34 22.80 5.37
CA SER A 515 -2.40 22.14 4.45
C SER A 515 -3.09 21.88 3.11
N SER A 516 -2.32 21.97 2.03
CA SER A 516 -2.79 21.53 0.72
C SER A 516 -2.99 20.01 0.69
N VAL A 517 -3.85 19.52 -0.21
CA VAL A 517 -4.01 18.09 -0.47
C VAL A 517 -2.68 17.44 -0.85
N ALA A 518 -1.84 18.13 -1.63
CA ALA A 518 -0.51 17.66 -2.01
C ALA A 518 0.39 17.40 -0.78
N GLU A 519 0.48 18.37 0.13
CA GLU A 519 1.28 18.27 1.35
C GLU A 519 0.76 17.15 2.26
N TYR A 520 -0.56 17.06 2.43
CA TYR A 520 -1.19 16.01 3.23
C TYR A 520 -0.89 14.60 2.69
N LEU A 521 -1.03 14.40 1.38
CA LEU A 521 -0.72 13.10 0.77
C LEU A 521 0.80 12.81 0.81
N GLN A 522 1.64 13.82 0.62
CA GLN A 522 3.09 13.63 0.70
C GLN A 522 3.51 13.24 2.12
N GLU A 523 2.97 13.89 3.15
CA GLU A 523 3.23 13.53 4.55
C GLU A 523 2.86 12.07 4.82
N ILE A 524 1.68 11.62 4.38
CA ILE A 524 1.27 10.21 4.52
C ILE A 524 2.22 9.27 3.80
N GLN A 525 2.72 9.64 2.62
CA GLN A 525 3.68 8.82 1.88
C GLN A 525 5.07 8.80 2.53
N ASP A 526 5.51 9.90 3.13
CA ASP A 526 6.78 9.96 3.85
C ASP A 526 6.69 9.09 5.12
N LEU A 527 5.54 9.10 5.79
CA LEU A 527 5.25 8.24 6.93
C LEU A 527 5.33 6.75 6.58
N THR A 528 4.81 6.34 5.42
CA THR A 528 4.91 4.93 4.99
C THR A 528 6.35 4.50 4.70
N ALA A 529 7.22 5.43 4.26
CA ALA A 529 8.64 5.14 4.05
C ALA A 529 9.42 5.03 5.36
N GLN A 530 9.18 5.97 6.29
CA GLN A 530 9.89 6.06 7.58
C GLN A 530 9.64 4.85 8.49
N GLN A 531 8.46 4.25 8.42
CA GLN A 531 8.09 3.11 9.27
C GLN A 531 8.67 1.76 8.81
N ILE A 532 9.13 1.62 7.55
CA ILE A 532 9.58 0.34 6.96
C ILE A 532 10.61 -0.40 7.85
N PRO A 533 11.65 0.25 8.39
CA PRO A 533 12.64 -0.45 9.23
C PRO A 533 12.06 -1.02 10.53
N TYR A 534 10.95 -0.44 11.01
CA TYR A 534 10.38 -0.70 12.33
C TYR A 534 8.98 -1.33 12.28
N GLU A 535 8.47 -1.68 11.10
CA GLU A 535 7.13 -2.24 10.91
C GLU A 535 6.95 -3.60 11.61
N HIS A 536 8.05 -4.29 11.94
CA HIS A 536 8.09 -5.59 12.62
C HIS A 536 8.32 -5.51 14.13
N THR A 537 8.31 -4.32 14.74
CA THR A 537 8.45 -4.18 16.20
C THR A 537 7.35 -4.92 16.97
N GLY A 538 6.17 -5.07 16.36
CA GLY A 538 5.05 -5.82 16.90
C GLY A 538 4.16 -4.99 17.82
N LEU A 539 2.85 -5.01 17.56
CA LEU A 539 1.85 -4.19 18.25
C LEU A 539 1.87 -4.36 19.79
N GLN A 540 2.09 -5.58 20.29
CA GLN A 540 2.13 -5.85 21.74
C GLN A 540 3.35 -5.22 22.42
N HIS A 541 4.47 -5.09 21.71
CA HIS A 541 5.65 -4.39 22.22
C HIS A 541 5.45 -2.88 22.16
N ILE A 542 4.97 -2.36 21.02
CA ILE A 542 4.66 -0.93 20.83
C ILE A 542 3.73 -0.42 21.93
N ARG A 543 2.66 -1.17 22.25
CA ARG A 543 1.68 -0.85 23.31
C ARG A 543 2.31 -0.60 24.68
N ARG A 544 3.47 -1.17 24.97
CA ARG A 544 4.13 -1.07 26.29
C ARG A 544 5.11 0.09 26.39
N LEU A 545 5.35 0.83 25.29
CA LEU A 545 6.37 1.88 25.25
C LEU A 545 5.96 3.12 26.04
N SER A 546 4.69 3.54 25.97
CA SER A 546 4.14 4.71 26.67
C SER A 546 2.62 4.59 26.85
N PRO A 547 1.99 5.42 27.72
CA PRO A 547 0.54 5.49 27.80
C PRO A 547 -0.13 5.89 26.47
N ASP A 548 0.47 6.81 25.71
CA ASP A 548 -0.08 7.19 24.40
C ASP A 548 0.03 6.05 23.38
N ALA A 549 1.14 5.31 23.38
CA ALA A 549 1.30 4.13 22.54
C ALA A 549 0.35 3.00 22.95
N TYR A 550 0.00 2.92 24.24
CA TYR A 550 -1.02 1.99 24.72
C TYR A 550 -2.37 2.29 24.08
N GLU A 551 -2.83 3.54 24.15
CA GLU A 551 -4.10 3.99 23.56
C GLU A 551 -4.11 3.86 22.03
N ALA A 552 -3.02 4.26 21.36
CA ALA A 552 -2.90 4.14 19.91
C ALA A 552 -2.98 2.69 19.41
N CYS A 553 -2.53 1.73 20.22
CA CYS A 553 -2.60 0.30 19.89
C CYS A 553 -3.97 -0.33 20.17
N GLU A 554 -4.93 0.38 20.77
CA GLU A 554 -6.33 -0.07 20.94
C GLU A 554 -7.15 0.13 19.66
N LEU A 555 -6.62 -0.43 18.57
CA LEU A 555 -7.11 -0.24 17.20
C LEU A 555 -8.58 -0.61 17.07
N ARG A 556 -9.40 0.35 16.61
CA ARG A 556 -10.84 0.13 16.33
C ARG A 556 -11.12 -0.25 14.89
N THR A 557 -10.35 0.32 13.97
CA THR A 557 -10.40 0.01 12.54
C THR A 557 -9.11 -0.67 12.09
N GLY A 558 -9.22 -1.76 11.32
CA GLY A 558 -8.11 -2.32 10.54
C GLY A 558 -8.23 -1.97 9.06
N LEU A 559 -7.14 -1.55 8.42
CA LEU A 559 -7.03 -1.29 6.99
C LEU A 559 -6.06 -2.29 6.36
N VAL A 560 -6.51 -2.99 5.34
CA VAL A 560 -5.71 -3.94 4.56
C VAL A 560 -5.71 -3.46 3.11
N LEU A 561 -4.51 -3.29 2.53
CA LEU A 561 -4.35 -2.89 1.13
C LEU A 561 -3.85 -4.08 0.32
N HIS A 562 -4.72 -4.62 -0.54
CA HIS A 562 -4.35 -5.66 -1.50
C HIS A 562 -3.77 -4.98 -2.75
N PRO A 563 -2.53 -5.33 -3.14
CA PRO A 563 -1.91 -4.71 -4.29
C PRO A 563 -2.65 -5.11 -5.58
N SER A 564 -2.61 -4.24 -6.59
CA SER A 564 -3.28 -4.51 -7.86
C SER A 564 -2.58 -5.66 -8.59
N ALA A 565 -3.32 -6.72 -8.93
CA ALA A 565 -2.85 -7.84 -9.76
C ALA A 565 -2.70 -7.46 -11.26
N GLU A 566 -2.51 -6.18 -11.60
CA GLU A 566 -2.28 -5.77 -12.98
C GLU A 566 -0.97 -6.37 -13.52
N GLY A 567 -1.14 -7.33 -14.42
CA GLY A 567 -0.05 -8.03 -15.09
C GLY A 567 0.32 -9.37 -14.45
N GLU A 568 -0.38 -9.80 -13.39
CA GLU A 568 -0.38 -11.21 -13.04
C GLU A 568 -1.23 -11.97 -14.06
N ALA A 569 -0.75 -13.13 -14.47
CA ALA A 569 -1.37 -13.93 -15.51
C ALA A 569 -2.88 -14.08 -15.28
N GLN A 570 -3.62 -14.23 -16.39
CA GLN A 570 -5.05 -14.56 -16.44
C GLN A 570 -5.50 -15.39 -15.23
N PRO A 571 -6.71 -15.15 -14.68
CA PRO A 571 -7.24 -15.92 -13.56
C PRO A 571 -6.92 -17.38 -13.79
N ASN A 572 -6.06 -17.91 -12.91
CA ASN A 572 -5.40 -19.19 -13.07
C ASN A 572 -6.50 -20.21 -13.40
N THR A 573 -6.57 -20.67 -14.64
CA THR A 573 -7.30 -21.92 -14.90
C THR A 573 -6.46 -22.94 -14.19
N ALA A 574 -6.85 -23.30 -12.96
CA ALA A 574 -6.05 -24.14 -12.06
C ALA A 574 -5.40 -25.27 -12.87
N VAL A 575 -4.12 -25.11 -13.17
CA VAL A 575 -3.37 -26.05 -14.02
C VAL A 575 -3.00 -27.26 -13.17
N TYR A 576 -2.75 -27.00 -11.89
CA TYR A 576 -2.42 -28.00 -10.89
C TYR A 576 -3.50 -28.05 -9.81
N PRO A 577 -3.69 -29.21 -9.16
CA PRO A 577 -4.63 -29.32 -8.05
C PRO A 577 -4.33 -28.34 -6.90
N ALA A 578 -3.06 -28.05 -6.61
CA ALA A 578 -2.66 -27.17 -5.51
C ALA A 578 -3.00 -25.69 -5.75
N ASP A 579 -3.27 -25.27 -7.00
CA ASP A 579 -3.72 -23.90 -7.30
C ASP A 579 -5.05 -23.56 -6.61
N ARG A 580 -5.85 -24.58 -6.26
CA ARG A 580 -7.12 -24.44 -5.53
C ARG A 580 -6.94 -24.28 -4.01
N LEU A 581 -5.70 -24.22 -3.52
CA LEU A 581 -5.38 -23.93 -2.12
C LEU A 581 -5.14 -22.44 -1.86
N VAL A 582 -5.12 -21.62 -2.92
CA VAL A 582 -5.08 -20.16 -2.83
C VAL A 582 -6.39 -19.58 -3.36
N PRO A 583 -6.81 -18.39 -2.87
CA PRO A 583 -7.94 -17.68 -3.44
C PRO A 583 -7.78 -17.46 -4.95
N ALA A 584 -8.86 -17.58 -5.71
CA ALA A 584 -8.86 -17.44 -7.17
C ALA A 584 -8.64 -16.00 -7.66
N GLY A 585 -8.67 -15.01 -6.76
CA GLY A 585 -8.38 -13.61 -7.06
C GLY A 585 -8.57 -12.68 -5.85
N ASP A 586 -8.36 -11.39 -6.06
CA ASP A 586 -8.30 -10.38 -5.00
C ASP A 586 -9.57 -10.30 -4.14
N SER A 587 -10.75 -10.50 -4.74
CA SER A 587 -12.03 -10.51 -4.01
C SER A 587 -12.14 -11.69 -3.04
N GLU A 588 -11.74 -12.90 -3.46
CA GLU A 588 -11.76 -14.06 -2.57
C GLU A 588 -10.67 -13.95 -1.48
N ALA A 589 -9.50 -13.42 -1.82
CA ALA A 589 -8.46 -13.13 -0.85
C ALA A 589 -8.92 -12.09 0.19
N ALA A 590 -9.64 -11.05 -0.25
CA ALA A 590 -10.21 -10.06 0.64
C ALA A 590 -11.29 -10.68 1.55
N GLN A 591 -12.17 -11.53 1.02
CA GLN A 591 -13.14 -12.28 1.83
C GLN A 591 -12.47 -13.21 2.85
N GLU A 592 -11.36 -13.85 2.49
CA GLU A 592 -10.58 -14.67 3.42
C GLU A 592 -9.98 -13.81 4.54
N ALA A 593 -9.39 -12.65 4.23
CA ALA A 593 -8.87 -11.72 5.23
C ALA A 593 -9.95 -11.31 6.25
N LEU A 594 -11.21 -11.13 5.80
CA LEU A 594 -12.33 -10.79 6.67
C LEU A 594 -12.73 -11.89 7.64
N LYS A 595 -12.45 -13.16 7.35
CA LYS A 595 -12.68 -14.27 8.31
C LYS A 595 -11.82 -14.14 9.56
N PHE A 596 -10.73 -13.37 9.48
CA PHE A 596 -9.82 -13.09 10.58
C PHE A 596 -10.06 -11.71 11.21
N ASN A 597 -11.21 -11.07 10.94
CA ASN A 597 -11.51 -9.75 11.48
C ASN A 597 -11.71 -9.80 13.00
N THR A 598 -10.73 -9.25 13.74
CA THR A 598 -10.80 -9.06 15.19
C THR A 598 -11.09 -7.62 15.60
N TYR A 599 -11.38 -6.72 14.65
CA TYR A 599 -11.64 -5.30 14.88
C TYR A 599 -13.14 -4.99 14.81
N ALA A 600 -13.54 -3.83 15.31
CA ALA A 600 -14.92 -3.34 15.16
C ALA A 600 -15.26 -3.06 13.69
N LEU A 601 -14.27 -2.60 12.94
CA LEU A 601 -14.35 -2.35 11.50
C LEU A 601 -13.06 -2.82 10.83
N MET A 602 -13.17 -3.55 9.73
CA MET A 602 -12.06 -3.88 8.85
C MET A 602 -12.41 -3.46 7.43
N LEU A 603 -11.52 -2.67 6.82
CA LEU A 603 -11.59 -2.25 5.43
C LEU A 603 -10.51 -2.98 4.64
N VAL A 604 -10.92 -3.81 3.70
CA VAL A 604 -10.01 -4.43 2.73
C VAL A 604 -10.18 -3.70 1.40
N CYS A 605 -9.12 -3.07 0.92
CA CYS A 605 -9.12 -2.32 -0.33
C CYS A 605 -8.29 -3.07 -1.38
N ALA A 606 -8.88 -3.42 -2.52
CA ALA A 606 -8.18 -4.04 -3.64
C ALA A 606 -8.12 -3.07 -4.81
N LEU A 607 -6.91 -2.83 -5.35
CA LEU A 607 -6.66 -1.82 -6.38
C LEU A 607 -6.82 -2.38 -7.80
N ASP A 608 -7.34 -1.56 -8.72
CA ASP A 608 -7.42 -1.88 -10.16
C ASP A 608 -7.18 -0.64 -11.05
N SER A 609 -7.12 -0.83 -12.39
CA SER A 609 -6.88 0.25 -13.37
C SER A 609 -7.79 1.47 -13.27
N LYS A 610 -8.99 1.29 -12.71
CA LYS A 610 -10.05 2.30 -12.68
C LYS A 610 -10.30 2.85 -11.29
N GLY A 611 -9.62 2.35 -10.26
CA GLY A 611 -9.78 2.78 -8.88
C GLY A 611 -9.49 1.66 -7.90
N PHE A 612 -10.44 1.38 -7.01
CA PHE A 612 -10.32 0.30 -6.04
C PHE A 612 -11.68 -0.18 -5.53
N SER A 613 -11.80 -1.45 -5.17
CA SER A 613 -12.93 -1.95 -4.38
C SER A 613 -12.63 -1.83 -2.89
N VAL A 614 -13.68 -1.66 -2.09
CA VAL A 614 -13.63 -1.62 -0.63
C VAL A 614 -14.62 -2.64 -0.09
N MET A 615 -14.12 -3.60 0.67
CA MET A 615 -14.93 -4.52 1.46
C MET A 615 -14.85 -4.11 2.93
N ALA A 616 -15.98 -3.71 3.50
CA ALA A 616 -16.11 -3.30 4.89
C ALA A 616 -16.81 -4.39 5.70
N SER A 617 -16.06 -5.07 6.57
CA SER A 617 -16.60 -6.01 7.57
C SER A 617 -16.66 -5.31 8.92
N PHE A 618 -17.82 -5.31 9.55
CA PHE A 618 -18.02 -4.55 10.78
C PHE A 618 -19.00 -5.22 11.73
N ASP A 619 -18.88 -4.85 13.00
CA ASP A 619 -19.80 -5.20 14.06
C ASP A 619 -20.97 -4.22 14.07
N SER A 620 -22.17 -4.71 13.77
CA SER A 620 -23.38 -3.89 13.67
C SER A 620 -23.79 -3.19 14.97
N ASN A 621 -23.27 -3.64 16.12
CA ASN A 621 -23.48 -2.95 17.40
C ASN A 621 -22.57 -1.74 17.58
N THR A 622 -21.49 -1.64 16.80
CA THR A 622 -20.54 -0.52 16.83
C THR A 622 -20.84 0.49 15.71
N VAL A 623 -21.17 -0.01 14.51
CA VAL A 623 -21.50 0.79 13.33
C VAL A 623 -22.74 0.20 12.70
N GLN A 624 -23.84 0.95 12.69
CA GLN A 624 -25.04 0.51 11.97
C GLN A 624 -24.78 0.44 10.47
N LYS A 625 -25.44 -0.49 9.77
CA LYS A 625 -25.28 -0.66 8.32
C LYS A 625 -25.48 0.64 7.54
N SER A 626 -26.52 1.42 7.87
CA SER A 626 -26.79 2.70 7.22
C SER A 626 -25.72 3.77 7.48
N LEU A 627 -25.08 3.73 8.65
CA LEU A 627 -23.95 4.60 8.97
C LEU A 627 -22.73 4.22 8.14
N MET A 628 -22.45 2.92 8.03
CA MET A 628 -21.33 2.43 7.22
C MET A 628 -21.53 2.69 5.73
N GLU A 629 -22.75 2.54 5.19
CA GLU A 629 -23.08 2.92 3.81
C GLU A 629 -22.72 4.40 3.55
N ARG A 630 -23.12 5.31 4.43
CA ARG A 630 -22.76 6.74 4.33
C ARG A 630 -21.25 6.97 4.43
N ALA A 631 -20.60 6.36 5.41
CA ALA A 631 -19.16 6.53 5.60
C ALA A 631 -18.37 6.02 4.37
N LEU A 632 -18.83 4.95 3.72
CA LEU A 632 -18.24 4.45 2.47
C LEU A 632 -18.48 5.39 1.28
N ASP A 633 -19.67 5.98 1.15
CA ASP A 633 -19.94 6.98 0.11
C ASP A 633 -19.10 8.25 0.29
N GLN A 634 -18.94 8.70 1.54
CA GLN A 634 -18.07 9.82 1.90
C GLN A 634 -16.60 9.49 1.63
N PHE A 635 -16.18 8.26 1.95
CA PHE A 635 -14.83 7.76 1.68
C PHE A 635 -14.51 7.77 0.19
N ALA A 636 -15.43 7.25 -0.63
CA ALA A 636 -15.31 7.30 -2.09
C ALA A 636 -15.16 8.75 -2.60
N ARG A 637 -16.01 9.65 -2.10
CA ARG A 637 -16.02 11.06 -2.51
C ARG A 637 -14.76 11.81 -2.10
N VAL A 638 -14.22 11.53 -0.90
CA VAL A 638 -12.96 12.14 -0.44
C VAL A 638 -11.79 11.59 -1.25
N ALA A 639 -11.75 10.28 -1.51
CA ALA A 639 -10.70 9.67 -2.33
C ALA A 639 -10.63 10.30 -3.74
N THR A 640 -11.79 10.50 -4.39
CA THR A 640 -11.84 11.20 -5.69
C THR A 640 -11.32 12.64 -5.59
N GLN A 641 -11.73 13.41 -4.57
CA GLN A 641 -11.26 14.79 -4.40
C GLN A 641 -9.76 14.86 -4.11
N LEU A 642 -9.21 13.95 -3.31
CA LEU A 642 -7.77 13.91 -3.03
C LEU A 642 -6.94 13.64 -4.31
N CYS A 643 -7.48 12.89 -5.28
CA CYS A 643 -6.83 12.72 -6.58
C CYS A 643 -6.87 13.97 -7.47
N GLU A 644 -7.94 14.77 -7.37
CA GLU A 644 -8.24 15.86 -8.32
C GLU A 644 -7.88 17.28 -7.82
N MET A 645 -7.89 17.51 -6.50
CA MET A 645 -7.81 18.84 -5.88
C MET A 645 -6.46 19.11 -5.21
N THR A 646 -5.35 18.79 -5.87
CA THR A 646 -3.98 18.79 -5.31
C THR A 646 -3.59 20.07 -4.55
N ASP A 647 -3.93 21.25 -5.05
CA ASP A 647 -3.55 22.53 -4.43
C ASP A 647 -4.62 23.11 -3.48
N ALA A 648 -5.78 22.46 -3.37
CA ALA A 648 -6.83 22.91 -2.46
C ALA A 648 -6.44 22.61 -1.01
N PRO A 649 -6.80 23.48 -0.06
CA PRO A 649 -6.60 23.17 1.36
C PRO A 649 -7.55 22.04 1.79
N ILE A 650 -7.13 21.24 2.77
CA ILE A 650 -7.90 20.10 3.27
C ILE A 650 -9.29 20.50 3.78
N ARG A 651 -9.44 21.69 4.37
CA ARG A 651 -10.74 22.21 4.81
C ARG A 651 -11.78 22.37 3.69
N ASP A 652 -11.34 22.49 2.44
CA ASP A 652 -12.24 22.69 1.29
C ASP A 652 -12.82 21.36 0.77
N LEU A 653 -12.35 20.21 1.29
CA LEU A 653 -12.86 18.89 0.93
C LEU A 653 -14.31 18.70 1.39
N ARG A 654 -15.20 18.51 0.42
CA ARG A 654 -16.64 18.30 0.68
C ARG A 654 -16.93 16.82 0.78
N TYR A 655 -17.01 16.31 2.00
CA TYR A 655 -17.26 14.89 2.25
C TYR A 655 -18.75 14.53 2.29
N LEU A 656 -19.61 15.39 2.84
CA LEU A 656 -21.06 15.16 2.88
C LEU A 656 -21.65 15.04 1.47
N THR A 657 -22.41 13.97 1.25
CA THR A 657 -23.17 13.77 0.01
C THR A 657 -24.40 14.69 -0.02
N ASN A 658 -25.05 14.80 -1.19
CA ASN A 658 -26.32 15.52 -1.28
C ASN A 658 -27.41 14.88 -0.40
N ASP A 659 -27.41 13.55 -0.31
CA ASP A 659 -28.36 12.80 0.52
C ASP A 659 -28.07 13.03 2.02
N ASP A 660 -26.80 13.11 2.42
CA ASP A 660 -26.43 13.49 3.78
C ASP A 660 -26.93 14.89 4.13
N GLN A 661 -26.80 15.86 3.23
CA GLN A 661 -27.30 17.22 3.47
C GLN A 661 -28.82 17.25 3.64
N VAL A 662 -29.55 16.46 2.85
CA VAL A 662 -31.01 16.34 2.96
C VAL A 662 -31.41 15.70 4.28
N ASP A 663 -30.73 14.63 4.70
CA ASP A 663 -31.04 13.95 5.95
C ASP A 663 -30.65 14.77 7.18
N LEU A 664 -29.50 15.48 7.13
CA LEU A 664 -29.10 16.45 8.16
C LEU A 664 -30.13 17.58 8.28
N TRP A 665 -30.61 18.12 7.16
CA TRP A 665 -31.67 19.13 7.17
C TRP A 665 -32.98 18.59 7.76
N ARG A 666 -33.37 17.36 7.43
CA ARG A 666 -34.55 16.72 8.03
C ARG A 666 -34.39 16.53 9.53
N ALA A 667 -33.20 16.12 9.98
CA ALA A 667 -32.91 15.92 11.39
C ALA A 667 -32.93 17.24 12.16
N SER A 668 -32.36 18.32 11.60
CA SER A 668 -32.23 19.62 12.27
C SER A 668 -33.59 20.27 12.59
N ILE A 669 -34.62 19.99 11.79
CA ILE A 669 -35.98 20.51 11.99
C ILE A 669 -36.91 19.55 12.75
N LYS A 670 -36.51 18.28 12.97
CA LYS A 670 -37.42 17.23 13.46
C LYS A 670 -37.89 17.48 14.89
N ASN A 671 -37.05 18.07 15.75
CA ASN A 671 -37.50 18.49 17.08
C ASN A 671 -36.59 19.54 17.77
N PRO A 672 -36.62 20.82 17.36
CA PRO A 672 -35.90 21.89 18.07
C PRO A 672 -36.46 22.18 19.48
N GLN A 673 -37.53 21.50 19.91
CA GLN A 673 -38.21 21.77 21.19
C GLN A 673 -37.27 21.67 22.40
N SER A 674 -36.26 20.79 22.35
CA SER A 674 -35.30 20.62 23.45
C SER A 674 -34.47 21.88 23.75
N VAL A 675 -34.35 22.80 22.79
CA VAL A 675 -33.59 24.06 22.96
C VAL A 675 -34.46 25.32 22.86
N GLN A 676 -35.69 25.21 22.36
CA GLN A 676 -36.62 26.34 22.21
C GLN A 676 -37.02 26.98 23.55
N ASP A 677 -37.01 26.24 24.64
CA ASP A 677 -37.26 26.80 25.98
C ASP A 677 -36.20 27.85 26.37
N LYS A 678 -34.97 27.69 25.88
CA LYS A 678 -33.85 28.61 26.12
C LYS A 678 -33.66 29.60 24.97
N TYR A 679 -34.01 29.20 23.75
CA TYR A 679 -33.87 29.98 22.52
C TYR A 679 -35.18 29.96 21.71
N PRO A 680 -36.16 30.81 22.05
CA PRO A 680 -37.53 30.73 21.49
C PRO A 680 -37.63 30.92 19.97
N GLU A 681 -36.65 31.59 19.37
CA GLU A 681 -36.59 31.87 17.94
C GLU A 681 -35.98 30.71 17.11
N THR A 682 -35.52 29.64 17.76
CA THR A 682 -34.83 28.54 17.10
C THR A 682 -35.77 27.75 16.19
N ARG A 683 -35.42 27.66 14.90
CA ARG A 683 -36.18 26.93 13.86
C ARG A 683 -35.56 25.60 13.46
N ALA A 684 -34.27 25.43 13.73
CA ALA A 684 -33.49 24.23 13.42
C ALA A 684 -32.30 24.17 14.38
N VAL A 685 -31.77 22.97 14.60
CA VAL A 685 -30.58 22.75 15.44
C VAL A 685 -29.59 21.86 14.69
N TRP A 686 -28.31 22.22 14.74
CA TRP A 686 -27.28 21.52 13.97
C TRP A 686 -26.25 20.88 14.90
N ILE A 687 -25.71 19.73 14.48
CA ILE A 687 -24.48 19.19 15.06
C ILE A 687 -23.33 19.61 14.16
N VAL A 688 -22.36 20.31 14.72
CA VAL A 688 -21.20 20.87 14.02
C VAL A 688 -19.91 20.31 14.59
N ASP A 689 -18.82 20.48 13.84
CA ASP A 689 -17.49 20.19 14.33
C ASP A 689 -17.19 21.06 15.58
N PRO A 690 -16.76 20.46 16.72
CA PRO A 690 -16.43 21.23 17.93
C PRO A 690 -15.31 22.25 17.76
N GLN A 691 -14.49 22.11 16.71
CA GLN A 691 -13.39 23.04 16.41
C GLN A 691 -13.78 24.07 15.33
N ASP A 692 -14.85 23.83 14.58
CA ASP A 692 -15.33 24.70 13.49
C ASP A 692 -16.86 24.65 13.39
N SER A 693 -17.54 25.61 14.04
CA SER A 693 -19.00 25.70 14.06
C SER A 693 -19.63 26.04 12.70
N THR A 694 -18.83 26.32 11.67
CA THR A 694 -19.32 26.51 10.30
C THR A 694 -19.41 25.19 9.53
N ARG A 695 -18.86 24.11 10.07
CA ARG A 695 -18.81 22.79 9.45
C ARG A 695 -19.81 21.85 10.10
N LEU A 696 -20.76 21.35 9.31
CA LEU A 696 -21.70 20.33 9.77
C LEU A 696 -20.96 19.01 10.02
N ALA A 697 -21.31 18.33 11.12
CA ALA A 697 -20.90 16.97 11.40
C ALA A 697 -21.79 15.98 10.63
N PRO A 698 -21.31 14.77 10.27
CA PRO A 698 -22.16 13.76 9.68
C PRO A 698 -23.21 13.27 10.69
N LEU A 699 -24.32 12.70 10.20
CA LEU A 699 -25.31 12.07 11.07
C LEU A 699 -24.66 10.99 11.92
N GLU A 700 -25.06 10.93 13.20
CA GLU A 700 -24.53 10.00 14.21
C GLU A 700 -23.06 10.20 14.60
N ALA A 701 -22.43 11.30 14.15
CA ALA A 701 -21.11 11.70 14.63
C ALA A 701 -21.18 12.46 15.95
N LEU A 702 -20.04 12.48 16.66
CA LEU A 702 -19.81 13.38 17.79
C LEU A 702 -19.66 14.83 17.29
N GLY A 703 -20.20 15.79 18.04
CA GLY A 703 -20.09 17.20 17.70
C GLY A 703 -20.70 18.13 18.74
N GLU A 704 -20.69 19.43 18.44
CA GLU A 704 -21.31 20.47 19.25
C GLU A 704 -22.70 20.84 18.70
N LEU A 705 -23.65 21.13 19.59
CA LEU A 705 -25.01 21.53 19.24
C LEU A 705 -25.08 23.06 19.05
N VAL A 706 -25.46 23.51 17.85
CA VAL A 706 -25.62 24.95 17.49
C VAL A 706 -27.05 25.29 17.11
#